data_AF-A0A1S1V9L1-F1
#
_entry.id   AF-A0A1S1V9L1-F1
#
_cell.length_a   1.000
_cell.length_b   1.000
_cell.length_c   1.000
_cell.angle_alpha   90.00
_cell.angle_beta   90.00
_cell.angle_gamma   90.00
#
_symmetry.space_group_name_H-M   'P 1'
#
loop_
_entity.id
_entity.type
_entity.pdbx_description
1 polymer ?
#
loop_
_entity_poly.entity_id
_entity_poly.type
_entity_poly.pdbx_seq_one_letter_code
_entity_poly.pdbx_strand_id
1 'polypeptide(L)'
;MKRKEILFRKFASGLLAFALMAGVLPTNGFSAEMWESYSQYIPQSTPVQKRHLRGAWISSVINLDWPTKQTSLIANSEERIAKSKQELVAIMDRAEDMNMNALYFQVSPEGDALYSSDIVPWSRYLTGTFGKGPGFDPLQFAVEEAHKRNIELHAWLNPYRVAMSTDDAMRATLNVEKSVYKDHPDWIRAASNRLIVDPGIPEAKSWVVSRVMEVVQKYDVDGIHFDDYFYLSGVDDQSTFEKYNAGEFSSIGDWRRNNTYELVKEISEKIESEKPWVKFGISPSGVWANKKDGYPDGSNTSASLTHYDKSYADTKKWITEEIIDYIAPQVYWSFENKAAPYGELGTWWSEVVKGKDVHLYMGQALYKANDDTDPAFQGTRAVDEFKRQLKFNAMKPEISGSIMFRFRNVYDAGKQDVVKAIENDLWAKKALVPVMGWKGGKAPKSPESGNVELSSEGVKLSFLDKDTSTAYYAVYRVDKSVGLDVNTDQSANYLVGTVRKSGQTASFTDRGNYDKNTVYAVTSLDRLHNESSPRVVGANNSKYFYDVGAGSGWAIAAVDGLYEREVVKGIGNGLFAPGSSVRRADFLIMVMNSYGIEVEENLTDNFSDAGSTYYTDYLATAKKHGIVQGVGDGKFNPEGSISRQDMFVILHRALKSIGQLPTAGEPVRKLEDYADRGEIADYALEAMKLFVETGVVQGDGGYLRPLNSSSRAEASQVMYNLISDI
;
A
#
# COMPACT_ATOMS: atom_id res chain seq x y z
N MET A 1 -72.88 70.94 -2.75
CA MET A 1 -71.91 72.03 -2.50
C MET A 1 -70.68 71.37 -1.93
N LYS A 2 -69.72 71.03 -2.80
CA LYS A 2 -68.38 71.63 -2.86
C LYS A 2 -67.60 71.42 -1.55
N ARG A 3 -66.40 70.88 -1.54
CA ARG A 3 -65.47 70.37 -2.56
C ARG A 3 -64.30 69.92 -1.71
N LYS A 4 -63.88 68.67 -1.81
CA LYS A 4 -62.48 68.26 -1.97
C LYS A 4 -62.43 66.74 -2.12
N GLU A 5 -63.16 66.26 -3.13
CA GLU A 5 -62.57 65.32 -4.07
C GLU A 5 -61.34 65.96 -4.70
N ILE A 6 -60.43 65.10 -5.18
CA ILE A 6 -59.09 65.40 -5.72
C ILE A 6 -58.01 65.32 -4.64
N LEU A 7 -57.74 64.10 -4.15
CA LEU A 7 -56.39 63.52 -4.20
C LEU A 7 -56.37 62.00 -3.93
N PHE A 8 -57.34 61.23 -4.43
CA PHE A 8 -57.27 59.76 -4.31
C PHE A 8 -58.02 59.11 -5.47
N ARG A 9 -57.44 59.19 -6.68
CA ARG A 9 -57.68 58.32 -7.84
C ARG A 9 -57.02 58.92 -9.08
N LYS A 10 -55.77 58.54 -9.32
CA LYS A 10 -55.26 58.32 -10.67
C LYS A 10 -54.34 57.10 -10.63
N PHE A 11 -54.61 56.19 -11.55
CA PHE A 11 -53.85 55.00 -11.92
C PHE A 11 -54.01 53.74 -11.07
N ALA A 12 -55.10 53.03 -11.40
CA ALA A 12 -55.02 51.60 -11.64
C ALA A 12 -53.96 51.30 -12.72
N SER A 13 -53.01 50.42 -12.42
CA SER A 13 -52.33 49.47 -13.34
C SER A 13 -51.24 48.72 -12.56
N GLY A 14 -51.39 47.39 -12.41
CA GLY A 14 -50.39 46.46 -11.86
C GLY A 14 -50.44 46.35 -10.32
N LEU A 15 -50.68 45.21 -9.68
CA LEU A 15 -50.69 43.83 -10.13
C LEU A 15 -51.68 43.06 -9.22
N LEU A 16 -52.72 42.51 -9.85
CA LEU A 16 -53.34 41.27 -9.40
C LEU A 16 -52.39 40.15 -9.84
N ALA A 17 -51.67 39.53 -8.91
CA ALA A 17 -51.02 38.25 -9.14
C ALA A 17 -50.64 37.62 -7.79
N PHE A 18 -51.34 36.53 -7.46
CA PHE A 18 -50.97 35.49 -6.48
C PHE A 18 -51.07 35.81 -4.98
N ALA A 19 -52.31 35.87 -4.51
CA ALA A 19 -52.69 35.24 -3.24
C ALA A 19 -53.32 33.87 -3.55
N LEU A 20 -52.50 32.81 -3.60
CA LEU A 20 -52.91 31.39 -3.56
C LEU A 20 -51.67 30.48 -3.54
N MET A 21 -51.12 30.27 -2.34
CA MET A 21 -50.51 29.00 -1.87
C MET A 21 -49.97 29.25 -0.46
N ALA A 22 -50.84 29.10 0.53
CA ALA A 22 -50.40 28.79 1.89
C ALA A 22 -49.97 27.31 1.90
N GLY A 23 -48.82 27.04 1.28
CA GLY A 23 -48.07 25.81 1.51
C GLY A 23 -47.35 25.95 2.85
N VAL A 24 -47.59 25.01 3.75
CA VAL A 24 -46.74 24.78 4.91
C VAL A 24 -45.31 24.64 4.40
N LEU A 25 -44.49 25.67 4.55
CA LEU A 25 -43.05 25.54 4.38
C LEU A 25 -42.57 24.63 5.51
N PRO A 26 -41.96 23.47 5.22
CA PRO A 26 -41.23 22.77 6.26
C PRO A 26 -40.08 23.67 6.67
N THR A 27 -40.18 24.28 7.85
CA THR A 27 -39.04 24.88 8.54
C THR A 27 -38.15 23.75 9.07
N ASN A 28 -37.63 22.91 8.18
CA ASN A 28 -36.41 22.16 8.43
C ASN A 28 -35.29 22.97 7.81
N GLY A 29 -34.87 24.02 8.52
CA GLY A 29 -33.52 24.53 8.31
C GLY A 29 -32.57 23.43 8.75
N PHE A 30 -32.27 22.48 7.86
CA PHE A 30 -31.15 21.57 8.04
C PHE A 30 -29.91 22.45 8.09
N SER A 31 -29.34 22.66 9.27
CA SER A 31 -27.96 23.13 9.34
C SER A 31 -27.12 22.07 8.65
N ALA A 32 -26.47 22.41 7.54
CA ALA A 32 -25.53 21.53 6.86
C ALA A 32 -24.56 20.94 7.90
N GLU A 33 -24.46 19.61 7.96
CA GLU A 33 -23.52 18.95 8.88
C GLU A 33 -22.09 19.34 8.46
N MET A 34 -21.19 19.63 9.42
CA MET A 34 -19.87 20.20 9.09
C MET A 34 -18.98 19.30 8.21
N TRP A 35 -19.31 18.01 8.06
CA TRP A 35 -18.62 17.10 7.15
C TRP A 35 -19.09 17.22 5.69
N GLU A 36 -20.24 17.85 5.40
CA GLU A 36 -20.82 17.91 4.04
C GLU A 36 -19.89 18.59 3.03
N SER A 37 -19.09 19.57 3.49
CA SER A 37 -18.05 20.23 2.69
C SER A 37 -16.95 19.27 2.20
N TYR A 38 -16.83 18.09 2.82
CA TYR A 38 -15.88 17.04 2.49
C TYR A 38 -16.54 15.80 1.85
N SER A 39 -17.83 15.87 1.50
CA SER A 39 -18.62 14.74 0.98
C SER A 39 -18.02 14.08 -0.28
N GLN A 40 -17.28 14.83 -1.11
CA GLN A 40 -16.53 14.29 -2.25
C GLN A 40 -15.47 13.24 -1.87
N TYR A 41 -14.98 13.28 -0.62
CA TYR A 41 -14.05 12.29 -0.06
C TYR A 41 -14.75 11.26 0.84
N ILE A 42 -16.07 11.30 0.96
CA ILE A 42 -16.85 10.41 1.82
C ILE A 42 -17.92 9.71 0.97
N PRO A 43 -17.51 8.80 0.06
CA PRO A 43 -18.44 8.09 -0.81
C PRO A 43 -19.36 7.16 0.00
N GLN A 44 -20.52 6.85 -0.60
CA GLN A 44 -21.47 5.90 -0.03
C GLN A 44 -20.85 4.51 0.13
N SER A 45 -20.22 3.99 -0.93
CA SER A 45 -19.42 2.77 -0.88
C SER A 45 -18.01 3.05 -0.37
N THR A 46 -17.50 2.15 0.45
CA THR A 46 -16.11 2.21 0.90
C THR A 46 -15.15 1.93 -0.26
N PRO A 47 -14.13 2.78 -0.46
CA PRO A 47 -13.15 2.54 -1.51
C PRO A 47 -12.29 1.32 -1.19
N VAL A 48 -11.94 0.58 -2.23
CA VAL A 48 -10.93 -0.48 -2.15
C VAL A 48 -9.57 0.19 -2.29
N GLN A 49 -8.64 -0.13 -1.38
CA GLN A 49 -7.27 0.40 -1.38
C GLN A 49 -6.30 -0.77 -1.24
N LYS A 50 -5.44 -0.99 -2.24
CA LYS A 50 -4.42 -2.04 -2.18
C LYS A 50 -3.32 -1.66 -1.21
N ARG A 51 -2.92 -0.38 -1.22
CA ARG A 51 -1.81 0.12 -0.40
C ARG A 51 -2.33 1.14 0.59
N HIS A 52 -2.42 0.73 1.85
CA HIS A 52 -2.89 1.58 2.93
C HIS A 52 -2.31 1.09 4.24
N LEU A 53 -1.60 1.96 4.96
CA LEU A 53 -1.09 1.61 6.28
C LEU A 53 -2.26 1.52 7.26
N ARG A 54 -2.33 0.41 7.98
CA ARG A 54 -3.36 0.13 8.98
C ARG A 54 -2.65 -0.32 10.23
N GLY A 55 -2.63 0.53 11.23
CA GLY A 55 -1.90 0.24 12.45
C GLY A 55 -2.55 0.72 13.72
N ALA A 56 -1.85 0.48 14.81
CA ALA A 56 -2.27 0.88 16.14
C ALA A 56 -1.05 1.05 17.05
N TRP A 57 -1.16 1.99 17.99
CA TRP A 57 -0.17 2.16 19.05
C TRP A 57 -0.37 1.14 20.17
N ILE A 58 0.74 0.56 20.64
CA ILE A 58 0.82 -0.29 21.83
C ILE A 58 1.65 0.48 22.88
N SER A 59 0.95 1.15 23.79
CA SER A 59 1.55 1.98 24.82
C SER A 59 1.90 1.17 26.08
N SER A 60 3.13 1.34 26.55
CA SER A 60 3.67 0.66 27.73
C SER A 60 3.71 1.55 28.97
N VAL A 61 3.77 2.88 28.79
CA VAL A 61 3.72 3.84 29.89
C VAL A 61 2.47 3.57 30.73
N ILE A 62 2.63 3.54 32.06
CA ILE A 62 1.59 3.21 33.04
C ILE A 62 0.79 1.92 32.74
N ASN A 63 1.37 0.98 31.98
CA ASN A 63 0.73 -0.29 31.59
C ASN A 63 -0.59 -0.12 30.81
N LEU A 64 -0.64 0.89 29.93
CA LEU A 64 -1.83 1.26 29.17
C LEU A 64 -2.35 0.13 28.26
N ASP A 65 -1.49 -0.46 27.44
CA ASP A 65 -1.81 -1.60 26.57
C ASP A 65 -1.01 -2.85 26.96
N TRP A 66 0.32 -2.74 27.08
CA TRP A 66 1.18 -3.89 27.35
C TRP A 66 2.46 -3.57 28.16
N PRO A 67 2.90 -4.45 29.08
CA PRO A 67 2.13 -5.57 29.63
C PRO A 67 1.01 -5.03 30.51
N THR A 68 -0.01 -5.85 30.78
CA THR A 68 -1.06 -5.43 31.72
C THR A 68 -0.46 -5.19 33.11
N LYS A 69 -1.07 -4.28 33.89
CA LYS A 69 -0.62 -3.98 35.26
C LYS A 69 -0.63 -5.21 36.16
N GLN A 70 -1.60 -6.10 35.96
CA GLN A 70 -1.67 -7.38 36.68
C GLN A 70 -0.46 -8.25 36.35
N THR A 71 -0.14 -8.39 35.07
CA THR A 71 1.01 -9.17 34.61
C THR A 71 2.34 -8.60 35.14
N SER A 72 2.54 -7.28 35.08
CA SER A 72 3.80 -6.67 35.56
C SER A 72 4.04 -6.83 37.06
N LEU A 73 2.99 -7.12 37.85
CA LEU A 73 3.06 -7.36 39.30
C LEU A 73 3.17 -8.83 39.68
N ILE A 74 3.19 -9.77 38.73
CA ILE A 74 3.38 -11.20 39.03
C ILE A 74 4.78 -11.43 39.60
N ALA A 75 4.83 -11.98 40.82
CA ALA A 75 6.06 -12.20 41.58
C ALA A 75 6.91 -13.34 40.99
N ASN A 76 6.28 -14.44 40.58
CA ASN A 76 6.96 -15.55 39.91
C ASN A 76 7.44 -15.09 38.51
N SER A 77 8.75 -15.12 38.29
CA SER A 77 9.31 -14.64 37.02
C SER A 77 8.92 -15.48 35.81
N GLU A 78 8.84 -16.81 35.95
CA GLU A 78 8.46 -17.69 34.84
C GLU A 78 7.01 -17.44 34.41
N GLU A 79 6.09 -17.33 35.38
CA GLU A 79 4.69 -17.02 35.14
C GLU A 79 4.52 -15.63 34.51
N ARG A 80 5.23 -14.61 35.03
CA ARG A 80 5.21 -13.25 34.47
C ARG A 80 5.68 -13.26 33.02
N ILE A 81 6.81 -13.90 32.72
CA ILE A 81 7.38 -13.95 31.37
C ILE A 81 6.41 -14.66 30.41
N ALA A 82 5.87 -15.81 30.82
CA ALA A 82 4.90 -16.55 30.01
C ALA A 82 3.65 -15.70 29.71
N LYS A 83 3.11 -15.01 30.72
CA LYS A 83 1.92 -14.16 30.56
C LYS A 83 2.21 -12.93 29.72
N SER A 84 3.35 -12.26 29.91
CA SER A 84 3.81 -11.14 29.10
C SER A 84 3.90 -11.52 27.62
N LYS A 85 4.53 -12.67 27.30
CA LYS A 85 4.61 -13.18 25.93
C LYS A 85 3.24 -13.51 25.34
N GLN A 86 2.37 -14.17 26.13
CA GLN A 86 1.01 -14.48 25.70
C GLN A 86 0.22 -13.22 25.33
N GLU A 87 0.34 -12.14 26.11
CA GLU A 87 -0.36 -10.88 25.83
C GLU A 87 0.13 -10.20 24.54
N LEU A 88 1.43 -10.22 24.24
CA LEU A 88 1.95 -9.70 22.96
C LEU A 88 1.45 -10.52 21.77
N VAL A 89 1.51 -11.84 21.88
CA VAL A 89 1.00 -12.74 20.84
C VAL A 89 -0.47 -12.46 20.56
N ALA A 90 -1.29 -12.33 21.60
CA ALA A 90 -2.71 -12.01 21.46
C ALA A 90 -2.96 -10.66 20.78
N ILE A 91 -2.15 -9.64 21.07
CA ILE A 91 -2.21 -8.35 20.36
C ILE A 91 -1.93 -8.54 18.87
N MET A 92 -0.91 -9.31 18.50
CA MET A 92 -0.52 -9.48 17.10
C MET A 92 -1.48 -10.37 16.32
N ASP A 93 -2.02 -11.43 16.95
CA ASP A 93 -3.11 -12.23 16.38
C ASP A 93 -4.32 -11.35 16.08
N ARG A 94 -4.72 -10.50 17.03
CA ARG A 94 -5.85 -9.60 16.84
C ARG A 94 -5.60 -8.55 15.77
N ALA A 95 -4.35 -8.07 15.64
CA ALA A 95 -3.96 -7.14 14.58
C ALA A 95 -4.10 -7.80 13.20
N GLU A 96 -3.65 -9.05 13.04
CA GLU A 96 -3.79 -9.84 11.82
C GLU A 96 -5.27 -10.08 11.46
N ASP A 97 -6.09 -10.46 12.44
CA ASP A 97 -7.54 -10.66 12.28
C ASP A 97 -8.25 -9.39 11.77
N MET A 98 -7.80 -8.22 12.22
CA MET A 98 -8.32 -6.91 11.80
C MET A 98 -7.69 -6.39 10.49
N ASN A 99 -6.88 -7.20 9.81
CA ASN A 99 -6.13 -6.81 8.62
C ASN A 99 -5.25 -5.57 8.82
N MET A 100 -4.67 -5.40 10.02
CA MET A 100 -3.61 -4.43 10.27
C MET A 100 -2.28 -4.94 9.69
N ASN A 101 -1.41 -4.02 9.29
CA ASN A 101 -0.10 -4.32 8.72
C ASN A 101 1.06 -3.60 9.42
N ALA A 102 0.80 -2.79 10.45
CA ALA A 102 1.84 -2.15 11.27
C ALA A 102 1.43 -1.99 12.75
N LEU A 103 2.37 -2.13 13.67
CA LEU A 103 2.21 -1.89 15.11
C LEU A 103 3.31 -0.96 15.63
N TYR A 104 2.92 0.04 16.41
CA TYR A 104 3.83 1.04 16.99
C TYR A 104 4.02 0.74 18.47
N PHE A 105 5.09 0.03 18.80
CA PHE A 105 5.31 -0.54 20.13
C PHE A 105 6.18 0.37 21.00
N GLN A 106 5.66 0.85 22.13
CA GLN A 106 6.40 1.74 23.03
C GLN A 106 7.51 1.00 23.77
N VAL A 107 8.73 1.06 23.23
CA VAL A 107 9.90 0.37 23.77
C VAL A 107 10.69 1.22 24.76
N SER A 108 10.42 2.54 24.82
CA SER A 108 11.11 3.46 25.71
C SER A 108 10.16 4.57 26.20
N PRO A 109 9.35 4.31 27.25
CA PRO A 109 8.37 5.26 27.77
C PRO A 109 8.94 6.40 28.63
N GLU A 110 10.04 6.19 29.36
CA GLU A 110 10.62 7.19 30.30
C GLU A 110 12.11 6.94 30.63
N GLY A 111 13.02 7.31 29.72
CA GLY A 111 14.47 7.23 29.98
C GLY A 111 14.95 5.81 30.30
N ASP A 112 14.22 4.82 29.82
CA ASP A 112 14.31 3.40 30.14
C ASP A 112 14.11 2.54 28.88
N ALA A 113 14.21 1.21 29.01
CA ALA A 113 14.05 0.29 27.89
C ALA A 113 13.16 -0.91 28.22
N LEU A 114 12.35 -1.30 27.23
CA LEU A 114 11.69 -2.61 27.13
C LEU A 114 12.49 -3.54 26.20
N TYR A 115 13.81 -3.40 26.22
CA TYR A 115 14.78 -4.14 25.43
C TYR A 115 16.12 -4.17 26.18
N SER A 116 17.03 -5.08 25.83
CA SER A 116 18.33 -5.16 26.48
C SER A 116 19.21 -3.98 26.04
N SER A 117 19.45 -3.03 26.97
CA SER A 117 20.20 -1.79 26.72
C SER A 117 21.50 -1.71 27.52
N ASP A 118 22.55 -1.21 26.86
CA ASP A 118 23.80 -0.81 27.48
C ASP A 118 23.78 0.65 27.95
N ILE A 119 22.77 1.42 27.54
CA ILE A 119 22.68 2.88 27.71
C ILE A 119 21.68 3.27 28.80
N VAL A 120 20.56 2.57 28.93
CA VAL A 120 19.45 2.92 29.83
C VAL A 120 18.99 1.74 30.71
N PRO A 121 18.37 2.01 31.87
CA PRO A 121 17.84 0.97 32.74
C PRO A 121 16.62 0.27 32.13
N TRP A 122 16.33 -0.93 32.64
CA TRP A 122 15.07 -1.62 32.33
C TRP A 122 13.85 -0.83 32.82
N SER A 123 12.80 -0.85 32.00
CA SER A 123 11.56 -0.15 32.32
C SER A 123 10.82 -0.74 33.51
N ARG A 124 10.33 0.14 34.40
CA ARG A 124 9.50 -0.26 35.54
C ARG A 124 8.19 -0.90 35.12
N TYR A 125 7.70 -0.64 33.91
CA TYR A 125 6.41 -1.18 33.46
C TYR A 125 6.44 -2.68 33.19
N LEU A 126 7.62 -3.29 33.15
CA LEU A 126 7.78 -4.74 33.00
C LEU A 126 7.67 -5.52 34.31
N THR A 127 8.14 -4.94 35.42
CA THR A 127 8.32 -5.66 36.70
C THR A 127 7.80 -4.93 37.93
N GLY A 128 7.29 -3.70 37.75
CA GLY A 128 6.94 -2.78 38.82
C GLY A 128 8.14 -2.05 39.45
N THR A 129 9.38 -2.34 39.05
CA THR A 129 10.61 -1.76 39.64
C THR A 129 11.52 -1.20 38.54
N PHE A 130 11.88 0.07 38.63
CA PHE A 130 12.77 0.74 37.68
C PHE A 130 14.18 0.13 37.75
N GLY A 131 14.79 -0.19 36.60
CA GLY A 131 16.08 -0.86 36.50
C GLY A 131 16.06 -2.38 36.68
N LYS A 132 14.95 -2.98 37.10
CA LYS A 132 14.86 -4.44 37.29
C LYS A 132 14.49 -5.14 35.98
N GLY A 133 15.42 -5.99 35.49
CA GLY A 133 15.23 -6.78 34.29
C GLY A 133 14.07 -7.78 34.35
N PRO A 134 13.34 -8.01 33.24
CA PRO A 134 12.16 -8.87 33.22
C PRO A 134 12.48 -10.36 33.12
N GLY A 135 13.70 -10.73 32.72
CA GLY A 135 14.14 -12.11 32.47
C GLY A 135 14.02 -12.58 31.01
N PHE A 136 13.67 -11.70 30.08
CA PHE A 136 13.68 -11.92 28.63
C PHE A 136 13.85 -10.57 27.91
N ASP A 137 14.04 -10.57 26.59
CA ASP A 137 14.05 -9.34 25.78
C ASP A 137 12.67 -9.13 25.11
N PRO A 138 11.85 -8.16 25.55
CA PRO A 138 10.54 -7.92 24.97
C PRO A 138 10.54 -7.41 23.53
N LEU A 139 11.48 -6.53 23.16
CA LEU A 139 11.52 -5.98 21.80
C LEU A 139 11.93 -7.05 20.81
N GLN A 140 12.95 -7.86 21.12
CA GLN A 140 13.34 -8.99 20.27
C GLN A 140 12.16 -9.94 20.04
N PHE A 141 11.47 -10.32 21.12
CA PHE A 141 10.29 -11.19 21.03
C PHE A 141 9.17 -10.54 20.20
N ALA A 142 8.94 -9.24 20.37
CA ALA A 142 7.89 -8.54 19.65
C ALA A 142 8.16 -8.45 18.14
N VAL A 143 9.42 -8.19 17.74
CA VAL A 143 9.83 -8.18 16.32
C VAL A 143 9.58 -9.54 15.68
N GLU A 144 10.06 -10.61 16.32
CA GLU A 144 9.91 -11.97 15.81
C GLU A 144 8.44 -12.38 15.66
N GLU A 145 7.59 -12.08 16.63
CA GLU A 145 6.17 -12.42 16.58
C GLU A 145 5.36 -11.57 15.59
N ALA A 146 5.70 -10.29 15.43
CA ALA A 146 5.08 -9.44 14.41
C ALA A 146 5.44 -9.93 13.00
N HIS A 147 6.72 -10.24 12.76
CA HIS A 147 7.20 -10.71 11.45
C HIS A 147 6.66 -12.08 11.07
N LYS A 148 6.37 -12.98 12.03
CA LYS A 148 5.65 -14.25 11.75
C LYS A 148 4.29 -14.02 11.08
N ARG A 149 3.64 -12.89 11.38
CA ARG A 149 2.36 -12.46 10.81
C ARG A 149 2.52 -11.44 9.68
N ASN A 150 3.77 -11.19 9.27
CA ASN A 150 4.13 -10.17 8.29
C ASN A 150 3.59 -8.77 8.62
N ILE A 151 3.59 -8.42 9.91
CA ILE A 151 3.23 -7.10 10.43
C ILE A 151 4.52 -6.32 10.68
N GLU A 152 4.55 -5.06 10.25
CA GLU A 152 5.66 -4.17 10.60
C GLU A 152 5.65 -3.82 12.09
N LEU A 153 6.81 -3.86 12.74
CA LEU A 153 7.00 -3.36 14.10
C LEU A 153 7.84 -2.08 14.08
N HIS A 154 7.20 -0.98 14.46
CA HIS A 154 7.83 0.32 14.63
C HIS A 154 8.14 0.52 16.11
N ALA A 155 9.42 0.66 16.46
CA ALA A 155 9.85 0.90 17.83
C ALA A 155 9.56 2.35 18.21
N TRP A 156 8.65 2.54 19.16
CA TRP A 156 8.24 3.85 19.66
C TRP A 156 9.04 4.25 20.90
N LEU A 157 9.73 5.38 20.83
CA LEU A 157 10.50 5.96 21.93
C LEU A 157 9.96 7.34 22.28
N ASN A 158 9.90 7.63 23.58
CA ASN A 158 9.83 9.00 24.05
C ASN A 158 11.27 9.56 24.15
N PRO A 159 11.59 10.66 23.44
CA PRO A 159 12.96 11.13 23.36
C PRO A 159 13.44 11.70 24.71
N TYR A 160 12.64 12.55 25.35
CA TYR A 160 13.12 13.40 26.44
C TYR A 160 12.66 13.00 27.84
N ARG A 161 11.54 12.28 27.98
CA ARG A 161 10.98 11.96 29.30
C ARG A 161 11.92 11.04 30.08
N VAL A 162 12.13 11.40 31.35
CA VAL A 162 12.87 10.62 32.35
C VAL A 162 11.95 10.08 33.45
N ALA A 163 10.90 10.82 33.81
CA ALA A 163 9.91 10.33 34.78
C ALA A 163 8.54 10.98 34.63
N MET A 164 7.50 10.22 35.03
CA MET A 164 6.10 10.63 35.00
C MET A 164 5.64 11.50 36.19
N SER A 165 6.51 11.82 37.15
CA SER A 165 6.20 12.72 38.28
C SER A 165 7.48 13.40 38.77
N THR A 166 7.35 14.57 39.40
CA THR A 166 8.48 15.28 40.03
C THR A 166 8.58 15.07 41.54
N ASP A 167 7.71 14.24 42.13
CA ASP A 167 7.70 13.98 43.57
C ASP A 167 8.95 13.21 44.05
N ASP A 168 9.25 13.34 45.35
CA ASP A 168 10.45 12.76 45.95
C ASP A 168 10.47 11.23 45.91
N ALA A 169 9.30 10.59 46.00
CA ALA A 169 9.19 9.14 45.93
C ALA A 169 9.60 8.65 44.54
N MET A 170 9.13 9.30 43.47
CA MET A 170 9.53 9.03 42.10
C MET A 170 11.03 9.25 41.91
N ARG A 171 11.57 10.39 42.35
CA ARG A 171 13.00 10.70 42.24
C ARG A 171 13.88 9.66 42.92
N ALA A 172 13.47 9.18 44.10
CA ALA A 172 14.20 8.14 44.81
C ALA A 172 14.31 6.84 44.00
N THR A 173 13.29 6.50 43.18
CA THR A 173 13.34 5.29 42.32
C THR A 173 14.32 5.38 41.16
N LEU A 174 14.77 6.59 40.78
CA LEU A 174 15.64 6.81 39.62
C LEU A 174 17.12 6.62 39.95
N ASN A 175 17.51 6.43 41.21
CA ASN A 175 18.90 6.28 41.62
C ASN A 175 19.42 4.84 41.41
N VAL A 176 19.41 4.38 40.15
CA VAL A 176 19.86 3.04 39.73
C VAL A 176 20.97 3.15 38.67
N GLU A 177 21.67 2.06 38.37
CA GLU A 177 22.68 2.02 37.30
C GLU A 177 22.08 2.41 35.93
N LYS A 178 22.87 3.12 35.09
CA LYS A 178 22.52 3.62 33.75
C LYS A 178 21.41 4.69 33.72
N SER A 179 20.90 5.09 34.88
CA SER A 179 19.87 6.10 34.95
C SER A 179 20.45 7.48 34.63
N VAL A 180 19.98 8.11 33.55
CA VAL A 180 20.39 9.48 33.19
C VAL A 180 20.15 10.49 34.31
N TYR A 181 19.13 10.27 35.15
CA TYR A 181 18.88 11.09 36.33
C TYR A 181 20.01 11.04 37.36
N LYS A 182 20.64 9.87 37.52
CA LYS A 182 21.74 9.63 38.45
C LYS A 182 23.07 10.07 37.86
N ASP A 183 23.32 9.69 36.61
CA ASP A 183 24.62 9.85 35.98
C ASP A 183 24.83 11.28 35.46
N HIS A 184 23.75 11.97 35.08
CA HIS A 184 23.76 13.34 34.55
C HIS A 184 22.64 14.21 35.16
N PRO A 185 22.66 14.47 36.48
CA PRO A 185 21.62 15.27 37.15
C PRO A 185 21.56 16.71 36.62
N ASP A 186 22.66 17.23 36.07
CA ASP A 186 22.76 18.55 35.43
C ASP A 186 21.96 18.66 34.12
N TRP A 187 21.63 17.52 33.49
CA TRP A 187 20.81 17.49 32.28
C TRP A 187 19.32 17.51 32.58
N ILE A 188 18.90 17.32 33.83
CA ILE A 188 17.50 17.08 34.17
C ILE A 188 16.77 18.41 34.40
N ARG A 189 15.57 18.53 33.83
CA ARG A 189 14.63 19.63 34.09
C ARG A 189 13.28 19.09 34.57
N ALA A 190 12.60 19.89 35.37
CA ALA A 190 11.23 19.65 35.78
C ALA A 190 10.29 20.55 34.99
N ALA A 191 9.27 19.98 34.35
CA ALA A 191 8.26 20.73 33.62
C ALA A 191 6.95 19.95 33.60
N SER A 192 5.81 20.64 33.79
CA SER A 192 4.47 20.02 33.74
C SER A 192 4.32 18.73 34.57
N ASN A 193 4.88 18.71 35.79
CA ASN A 193 4.97 17.54 36.68
C ASN A 193 5.62 16.30 36.03
N ARG A 194 6.65 16.52 35.21
CA ARG A 194 7.50 15.50 34.60
C ARG A 194 8.96 15.86 34.77
N LEU A 195 9.81 14.84 34.76
CA LEU A 195 11.26 15.02 34.59
C LEU A 195 11.62 14.72 33.14
N ILE A 196 12.43 15.59 32.55
CA ILE A 196 12.93 15.46 31.18
C ILE A 196 14.45 15.70 31.15
N VAL A 197 15.14 15.14 30.16
CA VAL A 197 16.45 15.66 29.75
C VAL A 197 16.26 16.98 29.01
N ASP A 198 17.17 17.93 29.22
CA ASP A 198 17.19 19.23 28.54
C ASP A 198 17.68 19.06 27.09
N PRO A 199 16.81 19.22 26.07
CA PRO A 199 17.22 18.99 24.68
C PRO A 199 18.20 20.07 24.17
N GLY A 200 18.40 21.16 24.91
CA GLY A 200 19.36 22.20 24.57
C GLY A 200 20.80 21.90 24.97
N ILE A 201 21.04 20.80 25.70
CA ILE A 201 22.38 20.34 26.04
C ILE A 201 22.86 19.39 24.94
N PRO A 202 23.97 19.69 24.22
CA PRO A 202 24.46 18.85 23.13
C PRO A 202 24.70 17.39 23.53
N GLU A 203 25.27 17.15 24.70
CA GLU A 203 25.55 15.80 25.21
C GLU A 203 24.26 15.01 25.53
N ALA A 204 23.24 15.68 26.07
CA ALA A 204 21.92 15.09 26.29
C ALA A 204 21.24 14.72 24.95
N LYS A 205 21.38 15.57 23.93
CA LYS A 205 20.93 15.27 22.56
C LYS A 205 21.63 14.03 22.00
N SER A 206 22.96 13.95 22.14
CA SER A 206 23.73 12.76 21.71
C SER A 206 23.33 11.49 22.46
N TRP A 207 22.95 11.58 23.73
CA TRP A 207 22.41 10.44 24.49
C TRP A 207 21.07 9.95 23.92
N VAL A 208 20.17 10.85 23.51
CA VAL A 208 18.92 10.47 22.81
C VAL A 208 19.21 9.78 21.49
N VAL A 209 20.11 10.33 20.68
CA VAL A 209 20.53 9.72 19.40
C VAL A 209 21.09 8.31 19.62
N SER A 210 21.92 8.13 20.66
CA SER A 210 22.55 6.84 20.96
C SER A 210 21.52 5.77 21.35
N ARG A 211 20.47 6.14 22.10
CA ARG A 211 19.35 5.23 22.43
C ARG A 211 18.60 4.77 21.19
N VAL A 212 18.34 5.67 20.26
CA VAL A 212 17.69 5.32 18.98
C VAL A 212 18.58 4.38 18.17
N MET A 213 19.86 4.72 18.01
CA MET A 213 20.78 3.91 17.22
C MET A 213 21.06 2.55 17.84
N GLU A 214 21.04 2.41 19.17
CA GLU A 214 21.12 1.10 19.82
C GLU A 214 19.97 0.19 19.38
N VAL A 215 18.75 0.72 19.26
CA VAL A 215 17.59 -0.04 18.76
C VAL A 215 17.78 -0.41 17.29
N VAL A 216 18.15 0.57 16.45
CA VAL A 216 18.36 0.37 15.01
C VAL A 216 19.42 -0.70 14.76
N GLN A 217 20.51 -0.71 15.53
CA GLN A 217 21.62 -1.64 15.35
C GLN A 217 21.30 -3.04 15.86
N LYS A 218 20.66 -3.16 17.03
CA LYS A 218 20.45 -4.47 17.69
C LYS A 218 19.23 -5.26 17.18
N TYR A 219 18.21 -4.60 16.65
CA TYR A 219 16.93 -5.25 16.32
C TYR A 219 16.54 -5.10 14.84
N ASP A 220 15.80 -6.06 14.29
CA ASP A 220 15.21 -5.98 12.93
C ASP A 220 13.87 -5.24 12.96
N VAL A 221 13.88 -4.00 13.45
CA VAL A 221 12.69 -3.13 13.42
C VAL A 221 12.41 -2.65 11.99
N ASP A 222 11.15 -2.33 11.72
CA ASP A 222 10.72 -1.78 10.42
C ASP A 222 10.72 -0.25 10.43
N GLY A 223 10.65 0.34 11.63
CA GLY A 223 10.74 1.78 11.80
C GLY A 223 11.05 2.21 13.24
N ILE A 224 11.45 3.47 13.36
CA ILE A 224 11.55 4.23 14.61
C ILE A 224 10.42 5.25 14.62
N HIS A 225 9.76 5.35 15.77
CA HIS A 225 8.62 6.23 15.96
C HIS A 225 8.81 7.14 17.19
N PHE A 226 8.61 8.44 17.03
CA PHE A 226 8.39 9.36 18.15
C PHE A 226 6.92 9.79 18.22
N ASP A 227 6.41 9.98 19.43
CA ASP A 227 5.09 10.57 19.68
C ASP A 227 5.18 12.11 19.79
N ASP A 228 4.24 12.73 20.49
CA ASP A 228 4.02 14.17 20.53
C ASP A 228 4.78 14.90 21.64
N TYR A 229 5.60 14.18 22.42
CA TYR A 229 6.31 14.76 23.57
C TYR A 229 7.71 15.25 23.19
N PHE A 230 7.80 16.54 22.90
CA PHE A 230 9.06 17.27 22.79
C PHE A 230 9.30 18.15 24.03
N TYR A 231 9.56 19.45 23.85
CA TYR A 231 9.66 20.36 24.99
C TYR A 231 8.32 20.43 25.72
N LEU A 232 8.37 20.52 27.05
CA LEU A 232 7.19 20.71 27.88
C LEU A 232 7.07 22.19 28.28
N SER A 233 5.83 22.67 28.36
CA SER A 233 5.58 24.04 28.82
C SER A 233 6.11 24.25 30.24
N GLY A 234 6.77 25.38 30.46
CA GLY A 234 7.33 25.77 31.75
C GLY A 234 8.69 25.14 32.10
N VAL A 235 9.41 24.56 31.13
CA VAL A 235 10.79 24.13 31.32
C VAL A 235 11.73 25.31 31.63
N ASP A 236 12.55 25.14 32.66
CA ASP A 236 13.54 26.12 33.13
C ASP A 236 14.92 25.83 32.52
N ASP A 237 15.12 26.25 31.27
CA ASP A 237 16.34 26.03 30.48
C ASP A 237 17.03 27.35 30.09
N GLN A 238 16.71 28.46 30.76
CA GLN A 238 17.25 29.78 30.43
C GLN A 238 18.79 29.81 30.52
N SER A 239 19.37 29.18 31.54
CA SER A 239 20.81 29.04 31.68
C SER A 239 21.45 28.18 30.59
N THR A 240 20.69 27.21 30.05
CA THR A 240 21.13 26.36 28.95
C THR A 240 21.10 27.15 27.64
N PHE A 241 20.05 27.92 27.41
CA PHE A 241 19.96 28.87 26.30
C PHE A 241 21.14 29.84 26.30
N GLU A 242 21.42 30.51 27.42
CA GLU A 242 22.53 31.48 27.52
C GLU A 242 23.90 30.83 27.25
N LYS A 243 24.08 29.58 27.67
CA LYS A 243 25.32 28.83 27.48
C LYS A 243 25.53 28.36 26.04
N TYR A 244 24.48 27.87 25.37
CA TYR A 244 24.60 27.12 24.10
C TYR A 244 24.04 27.85 22.88
N ASN A 245 23.32 28.96 23.03
CA ASN A 245 22.76 29.72 21.91
C ASN A 245 23.82 30.53 21.12
N ALA A 246 24.96 30.87 21.73
CA ALA A 246 26.04 31.68 21.13
C ALA A 246 25.61 32.99 20.41
N GLY A 247 24.40 33.49 20.67
CA GLY A 247 23.80 34.66 20.02
C GLY A 247 23.12 34.37 18.67
N GLU A 248 22.97 33.10 18.26
CA GLU A 248 22.37 32.72 16.97
C GLU A 248 20.86 32.97 16.91
N PHE A 249 20.14 32.72 18.01
CA PHE A 249 18.69 32.92 18.10
C PHE A 249 18.36 34.08 19.04
N SER A 250 17.46 34.96 18.60
CA SER A 250 16.95 36.07 19.40
C SER A 250 15.84 35.66 20.38
N SER A 251 15.25 34.49 20.18
CA SER A 251 14.16 33.93 20.98
C SER A 251 14.51 32.52 21.45
N ILE A 252 14.32 32.25 22.75
CA ILE A 252 14.47 30.91 23.30
C ILE A 252 13.51 29.90 22.64
N GLY A 253 12.34 30.36 22.16
CA GLY A 253 11.40 29.50 21.46
C GLY A 253 11.93 29.01 20.11
N ASP A 254 12.63 29.87 19.36
CA ASP A 254 13.26 29.49 18.09
C ASP A 254 14.45 28.55 18.32
N TRP A 255 15.24 28.83 19.35
CA TRP A 255 16.34 27.96 19.75
C TRP A 255 15.85 26.56 20.17
N ARG A 256 14.78 26.46 20.98
CA ARG A 256 14.16 25.17 21.36
C ARG A 256 13.67 24.39 20.14
N ARG A 257 13.02 25.06 19.19
CA ARG A 257 12.62 24.45 17.90
C ARG A 257 13.83 23.93 17.12
N ASN A 258 14.92 24.71 17.08
CA ASN A 258 16.14 24.31 16.41
C ASN A 258 16.80 23.08 17.07
N ASN A 259 16.86 23.02 18.41
CA ASN A 259 17.42 21.87 19.11
C ASN A 259 16.72 20.56 18.73
N THR A 260 15.38 20.59 18.66
CA THR A 260 14.59 19.43 18.24
C THR A 260 14.76 19.13 16.75
N TYR A 261 14.82 20.17 15.89
CA TYR A 261 15.11 20.00 14.47
C TYR A 261 16.45 19.28 14.22
N GLU A 262 17.52 19.73 14.89
CA GLU A 262 18.84 19.11 14.77
C GLU A 262 18.86 17.67 15.27
N LEU A 263 18.12 17.36 16.34
CA LEU A 263 17.96 15.98 16.81
C LEU A 263 17.29 15.09 15.77
N VAL A 264 16.14 15.53 15.24
CA VAL A 264 15.35 14.77 14.24
C VAL A 264 16.19 14.54 12.99
N LYS A 265 16.88 15.58 12.52
CA LYS A 265 17.76 15.50 11.35
C LYS A 265 18.91 14.51 11.57
N GLU A 266 19.63 14.61 12.69
CA GLU A 266 20.74 13.71 12.99
C GLU A 266 20.30 12.24 13.10
N ILE A 267 19.13 11.98 13.72
CA ILE A 267 18.57 10.63 13.81
C ILE A 267 18.22 10.11 12.41
N SER A 268 17.56 10.92 11.60
CA SER A 268 17.16 10.56 10.23
C SER A 268 18.36 10.16 9.38
N GLU A 269 19.39 11.01 9.35
CA GLU A 269 20.62 10.77 8.59
C GLU A 269 21.36 9.51 9.07
N LYS A 270 21.39 9.24 10.38
CA LYS A 270 22.03 8.04 10.93
C LYS A 270 21.24 6.76 10.65
N ILE A 271 19.91 6.80 10.73
CA ILE A 271 19.06 5.66 10.37
C ILE A 271 19.27 5.31 8.90
N GLU A 272 19.18 6.29 8.02
CA GLU A 272 19.36 6.11 6.58
C GLU A 272 20.73 5.51 6.26
N SER A 273 21.79 5.96 6.94
CA SER A 273 23.15 5.42 6.75
C SER A 273 23.34 3.99 7.30
N GLU A 274 22.62 3.60 8.35
CA GLU A 274 22.80 2.31 9.03
C GLU A 274 21.92 1.22 8.41
N LYS A 275 20.62 1.52 8.24
CA LYS A 275 19.61 0.62 7.66
C LYS A 275 18.63 1.43 6.82
N PRO A 276 18.92 1.64 5.51
CA PRO A 276 18.10 2.48 4.62
C PRO A 276 16.62 2.10 4.52
N TRP A 277 16.25 0.85 4.86
CA TRP A 277 14.86 0.41 4.86
C TRP A 277 14.09 0.73 6.16
N VAL A 278 14.78 1.12 7.23
CA VAL A 278 14.15 1.50 8.51
C VAL A 278 13.54 2.88 8.36
N LYS A 279 12.24 2.98 8.61
CA LYS A 279 11.49 4.23 8.48
C LYS A 279 11.64 5.07 9.73
N PHE A 280 11.75 6.39 9.62
CA PHE A 280 11.67 7.29 10.77
C PHE A 280 10.45 8.20 10.65
N GLY A 281 9.57 8.16 11.65
CA GLY A 281 8.42 9.05 11.63
C GLY A 281 7.91 9.46 13.00
N ILE A 282 7.08 10.50 12.97
CA ILE A 282 6.71 11.25 14.18
C ILE A 282 5.19 11.44 14.21
N SER A 283 4.58 11.23 15.38
CA SER A 283 3.16 11.51 15.63
C SER A 283 3.00 12.77 16.47
N PRO A 284 2.91 13.97 15.86
CA PRO A 284 2.72 15.20 16.61
C PRO A 284 1.25 15.38 17.01
N SER A 285 0.99 16.39 17.84
CA SER A 285 -0.38 16.89 18.05
C SER A 285 -1.03 17.27 16.72
N GLY A 286 -2.33 17.03 16.55
CA GLY A 286 -3.01 17.23 15.27
C GLY A 286 -3.05 18.67 14.74
N VAL A 287 -2.71 19.68 15.56
CA VAL A 287 -2.61 21.09 15.15
C VAL A 287 -1.17 21.55 15.26
N TRP A 288 -0.53 21.86 14.11
CA TRP A 288 0.81 22.47 14.10
C TRP A 288 0.78 23.89 14.67
N ALA A 289 0.01 24.79 14.06
CA ALA A 289 -0.21 26.17 14.50
C ALA A 289 -1.59 26.66 14.00
N ASN A 290 -2.22 27.59 14.72
CA ASN A 290 -3.49 28.17 14.28
C ASN A 290 -3.26 29.42 13.43
N LYS A 291 -4.04 29.57 12.36
CA LYS A 291 -4.05 30.79 11.55
C LYS A 291 -4.45 32.04 12.33
N LYS A 292 -5.40 31.90 13.25
CA LYS A 292 -5.90 33.00 14.09
C LYS A 292 -4.83 33.58 15.03
N ASP A 293 -3.79 32.80 15.34
CA ASP A 293 -2.73 33.19 16.29
C ASP A 293 -1.56 33.89 15.57
N GLY A 294 -1.74 34.28 14.30
CA GLY A 294 -0.76 35.05 13.54
C GLY A 294 0.17 34.22 12.65
N TYR A 295 -0.10 32.92 12.49
CA TYR A 295 0.64 32.03 11.58
C TYR A 295 -0.13 31.91 10.24
N PRO A 296 0.22 32.65 9.16
CA PRO A 296 -0.59 32.70 7.94
C PRO A 296 -0.79 31.33 7.28
N ASP A 297 0.20 30.46 7.48
CA ASP A 297 0.28 29.09 6.99
C ASP A 297 -0.35 28.05 7.91
N GLY A 298 -0.84 28.47 9.09
CA GLY A 298 -1.50 27.58 10.05
C GLY A 298 -2.85 27.09 9.56
N SER A 299 -3.37 26.05 10.22
CA SER A 299 -4.72 25.53 9.95
C SER A 299 -5.79 26.52 10.40
N ASN A 300 -6.99 26.46 9.79
CA ASN A 300 -8.14 27.28 10.21
C ASN A 300 -8.80 26.71 11.48
N THR A 301 -8.00 26.66 12.54
CA THR A 301 -8.35 26.09 13.83
C THR A 301 -8.22 27.12 14.94
N SER A 302 -8.72 26.75 16.11
CA SER A 302 -8.67 27.59 17.31
C SER A 302 -8.18 26.84 18.55
N ALA A 303 -7.45 25.74 18.35
CA ALA A 303 -6.96 24.87 19.40
C ALA A 303 -6.05 25.59 20.40
N SER A 304 -6.20 25.28 21.68
CA SER A 304 -5.39 25.87 22.76
C SER A 304 -3.97 25.31 22.86
N LEU A 305 -3.76 24.10 22.31
CA LEU A 305 -2.48 23.40 22.29
C LEU A 305 -2.05 23.22 20.83
N THR A 306 -1.07 24.02 20.41
CA THR A 306 -0.43 23.94 19.10
C THR A 306 0.98 23.34 19.26
N HIS A 307 1.35 22.44 18.37
CA HIS A 307 2.63 21.73 18.46
C HIS A 307 3.84 22.68 18.30
N TYR A 308 3.71 23.70 17.45
CA TYR A 308 4.75 24.70 17.18
C TYR A 308 5.12 25.54 18.41
N ASP A 309 4.13 25.95 19.22
CA ASP A 309 4.35 26.85 20.36
C ASP A 309 4.45 26.14 21.71
N LYS A 310 3.69 25.05 21.88
CA LYS A 310 3.60 24.35 23.17
C LYS A 310 4.62 23.24 23.30
N SER A 311 4.92 22.54 22.20
CA SER A 311 5.93 21.48 22.16
C SER A 311 7.26 21.95 21.57
N TYR A 312 7.32 23.19 21.06
CA TYR A 312 8.48 23.76 20.36
C TYR A 312 9.01 22.82 19.26
N ALA A 313 8.09 22.27 18.47
CA ALA A 313 8.40 21.31 17.41
C ALA A 313 7.78 21.79 16.08
N ASP A 314 8.64 22.17 15.14
CA ASP A 314 8.22 22.66 13.83
C ASP A 314 8.06 21.52 12.82
N THR A 315 7.00 20.74 13.01
CA THR A 315 6.68 19.56 12.18
C THR A 315 6.45 19.91 10.71
N LYS A 316 5.98 21.13 10.41
CA LYS A 316 5.81 21.59 9.04
C LYS A 316 7.18 21.71 8.35
N LYS A 317 8.19 22.25 9.04
CA LYS A 317 9.57 22.32 8.53
C LYS A 317 10.13 20.92 8.28
N TRP A 318 9.89 19.97 9.17
CA TRP A 318 10.39 18.60 9.01
C TRP A 318 9.86 17.91 7.76
N ILE A 319 8.59 18.16 7.42
CA ILE A 319 7.98 17.67 6.17
C ILE A 319 8.54 18.42 4.97
N THR A 320 8.63 19.75 5.07
CA THR A 320 9.03 20.59 3.93
C THR A 320 10.46 20.28 3.48
N GLU A 321 11.33 19.95 4.43
CA GLU A 321 12.73 19.57 4.23
C GLU A 321 12.96 18.05 4.20
N GLU A 322 11.89 17.25 4.27
CA GLU A 322 11.92 15.79 4.06
C GLU A 322 12.90 15.04 4.99
N ILE A 323 13.03 15.50 6.24
CA ILE A 323 13.92 14.89 7.24
C ILE A 323 13.27 13.75 8.02
N ILE A 324 12.04 13.37 7.67
CA ILE A 324 11.29 12.23 8.22
C ILE A 324 10.60 11.48 7.08
N ASP A 325 10.44 10.18 7.20
CA ASP A 325 9.78 9.35 6.17
C ASP A 325 8.25 9.39 6.26
N TYR A 326 7.71 9.63 7.46
CA TYR A 326 6.27 9.81 7.65
C TYR A 326 5.92 10.73 8.81
N ILE A 327 4.75 11.36 8.70
CA ILE A 327 4.11 12.12 9.76
C ILE A 327 2.77 11.48 10.13
N ALA A 328 2.48 11.41 11.42
CA ALA A 328 1.29 10.77 11.97
C ALA A 328 0.47 11.70 12.89
N PRO A 329 -0.11 12.82 12.40
CA PRO A 329 -0.77 13.80 13.26
C PRO A 329 -1.95 13.20 14.02
N GLN A 330 -1.99 13.50 15.33
CA GLN A 330 -3.03 13.05 16.26
C GLN A 330 -4.31 13.88 16.12
N VAL A 331 -5.11 13.61 15.07
CA VAL A 331 -6.37 14.32 14.81
C VAL A 331 -7.51 13.66 15.59
N TYR A 332 -7.51 13.89 16.91
CA TYR A 332 -8.40 13.23 17.87
C TYR A 332 -9.73 13.97 18.10
N TRP A 333 -10.26 14.55 17.03
CA TRP A 333 -11.48 15.34 17.02
C TRP A 333 -12.44 14.83 15.96
N SER A 334 -13.73 15.09 16.14
CA SER A 334 -14.73 14.76 15.14
C SER A 334 -14.74 15.78 13.99
N PHE A 335 -15.42 15.45 12.89
CA PHE A 335 -15.77 16.45 11.87
C PHE A 335 -16.62 17.60 12.43
N GLU A 336 -17.38 17.36 13.50
CA GLU A 336 -18.25 18.33 14.15
C GLU A 336 -17.53 19.20 15.20
N ASN A 337 -16.24 18.96 15.43
CA ASN A 337 -15.50 19.74 16.42
C ASN A 337 -15.27 21.18 15.93
N LYS A 338 -15.71 22.17 16.70
CA LYS A 338 -15.61 23.59 16.32
C LYS A 338 -14.20 24.17 16.42
N ALA A 339 -13.35 23.61 17.29
CA ALA A 339 -12.02 24.15 17.53
C ALA A 339 -10.97 23.56 16.59
N ALA A 340 -11.11 22.28 16.25
CA ALA A 340 -10.19 21.52 15.43
C ALA A 340 -10.96 20.46 14.60
N PRO A 341 -11.77 20.87 13.59
CA PRO A 341 -12.55 19.92 12.80
C PRO A 341 -11.65 18.92 12.07
N TYR A 342 -12.03 17.63 12.09
CA TYR A 342 -11.23 16.57 11.46
C TYR A 342 -10.95 16.84 9.98
N GLY A 343 -11.97 17.23 9.21
CA GLY A 343 -11.84 17.49 7.77
C GLY A 343 -10.91 18.67 7.44
N GLU A 344 -10.89 19.71 8.28
CA GLU A 344 -9.96 20.84 8.14
C GLU A 344 -8.53 20.39 8.36
N LEU A 345 -8.26 19.67 9.45
CA LEU A 345 -6.92 19.19 9.77
C LEU A 345 -6.42 18.15 8.76
N GLY A 346 -7.25 17.19 8.38
CA GLY A 346 -6.92 16.22 7.34
C GLY A 346 -6.61 16.88 6.00
N THR A 347 -7.36 17.94 5.64
CA THR A 347 -7.09 18.72 4.43
C THR A 347 -5.78 19.50 4.55
N TRP A 348 -5.56 20.21 5.66
CA TRP A 348 -4.36 21.00 5.88
C TRP A 348 -3.09 20.13 5.86
N TRP A 349 -3.07 19.01 6.59
CA TRP A 349 -1.92 18.10 6.59
C TRP A 349 -1.63 17.52 5.22
N SER A 350 -2.68 17.22 4.44
CA SER A 350 -2.51 16.73 3.07
C SER A 350 -1.84 17.78 2.17
N GLU A 351 -2.22 19.05 2.27
CA GLU A 351 -1.54 20.11 1.50
C GLU A 351 -0.09 20.31 1.96
N VAL A 352 0.23 20.06 3.23
CA VAL A 352 1.62 20.15 3.74
C VAL A 352 2.52 19.05 3.17
N VAL A 353 2.02 17.82 3.04
CA VAL A 353 2.79 16.69 2.47
C VAL A 353 2.72 16.61 0.94
N LYS A 354 1.91 17.44 0.30
CA LYS A 354 1.68 17.35 -1.15
C LYS A 354 2.96 17.59 -1.95
N GLY A 355 3.34 16.60 -2.76
CA GLY A 355 4.57 16.65 -3.55
C GLY A 355 5.83 16.53 -2.69
N LYS A 356 5.73 15.96 -1.49
CA LYS A 356 6.84 15.66 -0.60
C LYS A 356 7.06 14.16 -0.48
N ASP A 357 8.31 13.79 -0.26
CA ASP A 357 8.76 12.44 0.04
C ASP A 357 8.50 12.08 1.52
N VAL A 358 7.26 12.32 1.97
CA VAL A 358 6.80 12.07 3.35
C VAL A 358 5.39 11.51 3.32
N HIS A 359 5.20 10.31 3.85
CA HIS A 359 3.85 9.75 3.98
C HIS A 359 3.05 10.42 5.10
N LEU A 360 1.75 10.61 4.88
CA LEU A 360 0.79 11.05 5.90
C LEU A 360 -0.05 9.88 6.39
N TYR A 361 -0.02 9.62 7.70
CA TYR A 361 -0.87 8.65 8.37
C TYR A 361 -1.76 9.34 9.40
N MET A 362 -3.07 9.17 9.34
CA MET A 362 -3.95 9.87 10.28
C MET A 362 -4.05 9.14 11.62
N GLY A 363 -3.68 9.82 12.71
CA GLY A 363 -3.90 9.31 14.07
C GLY A 363 -5.37 9.43 14.48
N GLN A 364 -6.00 8.32 14.86
CA GLN A 364 -7.43 8.24 15.16
C GLN A 364 -7.72 7.83 16.60
N ALA A 365 -8.68 8.49 17.23
CA ALA A 365 -8.94 8.38 18.66
C ALA A 365 -9.95 7.28 19.03
N LEU A 366 -9.65 6.01 18.75
CA LEU A 366 -10.54 4.89 19.12
C LEU A 366 -10.91 4.90 20.62
N TYR A 367 -10.00 5.38 21.49
CA TYR A 367 -10.26 5.52 22.92
C TYR A 367 -11.43 6.45 23.28
N LYS A 368 -11.85 7.35 22.38
CA LYS A 368 -12.95 8.29 22.61
C LYS A 368 -14.33 7.70 22.39
N ALA A 369 -14.43 6.61 21.64
CA ALA A 369 -15.71 5.97 21.36
C ALA A 369 -16.40 5.59 22.68
N ASN A 370 -17.57 6.19 22.90
CA ASN A 370 -18.41 6.10 24.11
C ASN A 370 -17.80 6.64 25.42
N ASP A 371 -16.60 7.26 25.37
CA ASP A 371 -15.89 7.76 26.55
C ASP A 371 -15.56 9.27 26.47
N ASP A 372 -15.93 9.97 25.38
CA ASP A 372 -15.66 11.39 25.17
C ASP A 372 -16.93 12.27 25.32
N THR A 373 -16.77 13.55 25.63
CA THR A 373 -17.90 14.47 25.78
C THR A 373 -18.45 14.98 24.45
N ASP A 374 -17.71 14.83 23.35
CA ASP A 374 -18.16 15.13 22.00
C ASP A 374 -19.27 14.13 21.58
N PRO A 375 -20.50 14.60 21.30
CA PRO A 375 -21.61 13.74 20.91
C PRO A 375 -21.36 12.90 19.65
N ALA A 376 -20.43 13.30 18.78
CA ALA A 376 -20.07 12.55 17.59
C ALA A 376 -19.41 11.19 17.93
N PHE A 377 -18.82 11.06 19.12
CA PHE A 377 -18.20 9.80 19.58
C PHE A 377 -19.15 8.94 20.43
N GLN A 378 -20.46 9.17 20.40
CA GLN A 378 -21.44 8.47 21.24
C GLN A 378 -22.39 7.56 20.45
N GLY A 379 -22.57 6.32 20.92
CA GLY A 379 -23.49 5.32 20.37
C GLY A 379 -23.31 5.09 18.87
N THR A 380 -24.42 5.09 18.12
CA THR A 380 -24.41 4.92 16.67
C THR A 380 -23.69 6.06 15.94
N ARG A 381 -23.64 7.27 16.52
CA ARG A 381 -22.92 8.39 15.91
C ARG A 381 -21.41 8.15 15.89
N ALA A 382 -20.88 7.44 16.88
CA ALA A 382 -19.48 7.02 16.90
C ALA A 382 -19.16 6.14 15.68
N VAL A 383 -20.04 5.20 15.36
CA VAL A 383 -19.89 4.32 14.20
C VAL A 383 -19.87 5.14 12.91
N ASP A 384 -20.80 6.07 12.75
CA ASP A 384 -20.86 6.93 11.56
C ASP A 384 -19.64 7.85 11.47
N GLU A 385 -19.15 8.36 12.59
CA GLU A 385 -17.97 9.23 12.65
C GLU A 385 -16.70 8.50 12.21
N PHE A 386 -16.44 7.30 12.74
CA PHE A 386 -15.29 6.51 12.31
C PHE A 386 -15.37 6.10 10.84
N LYS A 387 -16.57 5.75 10.34
CA LYS A 387 -16.78 5.49 8.92
C LYS A 387 -16.45 6.71 8.06
N ARG A 388 -16.90 7.91 8.44
CA ARG A 388 -16.59 9.15 7.72
C ARG A 388 -15.09 9.42 7.68
N GLN A 389 -14.42 9.35 8.84
CA GLN A 389 -12.98 9.63 8.93
C GLN A 389 -12.16 8.66 8.10
N LEU A 390 -12.44 7.36 8.20
CA LEU A 390 -11.70 6.34 7.47
C LEU A 390 -11.96 6.40 5.96
N LYS A 391 -13.19 6.71 5.51
CA LYS A 391 -13.48 6.95 4.09
C LYS A 391 -12.78 8.19 3.56
N PHE A 392 -12.80 9.28 4.34
CA PHE A 392 -12.05 10.49 4.02
C PHE A 392 -10.56 10.20 3.84
N ASN A 393 -9.97 9.45 4.78
CA ASN A 393 -8.56 9.05 4.71
C ASN A 393 -8.30 8.20 3.45
N ALA A 394 -9.14 7.20 3.18
CA ALA A 394 -8.95 6.29 2.06
C ALA A 394 -9.20 6.93 0.68
N MET A 395 -9.99 8.02 0.60
CA MET A 395 -10.26 8.70 -0.66
C MET A 395 -9.29 9.84 -0.98
N LYS A 396 -8.58 10.36 0.03
CA LYS A 396 -7.71 11.50 -0.15
C LYS A 396 -6.32 11.01 -0.58
N PRO A 397 -5.82 11.35 -1.79
CA PRO A 397 -4.60 10.75 -2.34
C PRO A 397 -3.35 10.92 -1.48
N GLU A 398 -3.26 12.02 -0.74
CA GLU A 398 -2.12 12.32 0.12
C GLU A 398 -2.12 11.51 1.42
N ILE A 399 -3.28 10.98 1.86
CA ILE A 399 -3.39 10.19 3.09
C ILE A 399 -3.12 8.72 2.76
N SER A 400 -1.99 8.21 3.26
CA SER A 400 -1.50 6.86 2.97
C SER A 400 -1.87 5.83 4.03
N GLY A 401 -2.60 6.21 5.08
CA GLY A 401 -2.89 5.29 6.17
C GLY A 401 -3.63 5.87 7.36
N SER A 402 -3.90 5.00 8.34
CA SER A 402 -4.51 5.36 9.61
C SER A 402 -3.94 4.53 10.75
N ILE A 403 -3.76 5.18 11.91
CA ILE A 403 -3.19 4.57 13.12
C ILE A 403 -4.15 4.80 14.29
N MET A 404 -4.61 3.72 14.91
CA MET A 404 -5.56 3.79 16.02
C MET A 404 -4.84 4.02 17.35
N PHE A 405 -5.20 5.09 18.05
CA PHE A 405 -4.89 5.29 19.46
C PHE A 405 -6.07 4.80 20.30
N ARG A 406 -5.94 3.67 20.99
CA ARG A 406 -4.79 2.74 21.04
C ARG A 406 -5.25 1.29 21.14
N PHE A 407 -4.33 0.34 20.97
CA PHE A 407 -4.65 -1.06 20.67
C PHE A 407 -5.66 -1.68 21.64
N ARG A 408 -5.52 -1.49 22.95
CA ARG A 408 -6.40 -2.15 23.94
C ARG A 408 -7.88 -1.82 23.78
N ASN A 409 -8.21 -0.67 23.17
CA ASN A 409 -9.59 -0.28 22.91
C ASN A 409 -10.31 -1.21 21.92
N VAL A 410 -9.56 -1.99 21.14
CA VAL A 410 -10.10 -3.05 20.29
C VAL A 410 -10.82 -4.13 21.10
N TYR A 411 -10.41 -4.36 22.35
CA TYR A 411 -11.02 -5.36 23.25
C TYR A 411 -12.14 -4.80 24.12
N ASP A 412 -12.36 -3.49 24.11
CA ASP A 412 -13.32 -2.83 24.99
C ASP A 412 -14.75 -3.14 24.55
N ALA A 413 -15.57 -3.67 25.47
CA ALA A 413 -16.95 -4.05 25.21
C ALA A 413 -17.80 -2.87 24.71
N GLY A 414 -17.55 -1.67 25.24
CA GLY A 414 -18.27 -0.45 24.85
C GLY A 414 -17.88 0.06 23.46
N LYS A 415 -16.81 -0.45 22.85
CA LYS A 415 -16.29 0.05 21.55
C LYS A 415 -16.51 -0.93 20.40
N GLN A 416 -17.14 -2.09 20.67
CA GLN A 416 -17.24 -3.19 19.70
C GLN A 416 -18.05 -2.83 18.44
N ASP A 417 -19.03 -1.94 18.52
CA ASP A 417 -19.78 -1.53 17.32
C ASP A 417 -18.90 -0.73 16.35
N VAL A 418 -18.02 0.13 16.87
CA VAL A 418 -17.02 0.85 16.06
C VAL A 418 -15.98 -0.13 15.52
N VAL A 419 -15.45 -1.02 16.36
CA VAL A 419 -14.45 -2.04 15.94
C VAL A 419 -15.00 -2.91 14.81
N LYS A 420 -16.22 -3.43 14.94
CA LYS A 420 -16.89 -4.23 13.89
C LYS A 420 -17.14 -3.42 12.63
N ALA A 421 -17.45 -2.13 12.73
CA ALA A 421 -17.62 -1.29 11.55
C ALA A 421 -16.30 -1.10 10.79
N ILE A 422 -15.18 -0.98 11.51
CA ILE A 422 -13.85 -0.91 10.90
C ILE A 422 -13.53 -2.25 10.19
N GLU A 423 -13.71 -3.37 10.87
CA GLU A 423 -13.41 -4.72 10.35
C GLU A 423 -14.25 -5.10 9.15
N ASN A 424 -15.56 -4.83 9.19
CA ASN A 424 -16.50 -5.33 8.18
C ASN A 424 -16.67 -4.38 6.99
N ASP A 425 -16.04 -3.20 7.02
CA ASP A 425 -16.15 -2.19 5.97
C ASP A 425 -14.75 -1.79 5.45
N LEU A 426 -14.14 -0.75 6.03
CA LEU A 426 -12.88 -0.18 5.56
C LEU A 426 -11.70 -1.13 5.58
N TRP A 427 -11.63 -2.01 6.58
CA TRP A 427 -10.54 -2.99 6.69
C TRP A 427 -10.98 -4.41 6.34
N ALA A 428 -12.15 -4.58 5.69
CA ALA A 428 -12.66 -5.90 5.31
C ALA A 428 -11.78 -6.63 4.28
N LYS A 429 -11.05 -5.87 3.45
CA LYS A 429 -10.07 -6.39 2.49
C LYS A 429 -8.67 -6.20 3.04
N LYS A 430 -7.76 -7.16 2.84
CA LYS A 430 -6.34 -6.99 3.18
C LYS A 430 -5.72 -5.86 2.38
N ALA A 431 -4.69 -5.22 2.94
CA ALA A 431 -3.92 -4.17 2.28
C ALA A 431 -2.43 -4.37 2.53
N LEU A 432 -1.63 -4.01 1.54
CA LEU A 432 -0.18 -3.91 1.66
C LEU A 432 0.20 -2.55 2.25
N VAL A 433 1.41 -2.47 2.80
CA VAL A 433 1.99 -1.19 3.24
C VAL A 433 2.31 -0.34 1.99
N PRO A 434 2.08 0.99 2.03
CA PRO A 434 2.47 1.91 0.96
C PRO A 434 3.99 1.87 0.65
N VAL A 435 4.35 2.02 -0.62
CA VAL A 435 5.75 2.07 -1.07
C VAL A 435 6.33 3.44 -0.75
N MET A 436 7.51 3.50 -0.14
CA MET A 436 8.29 4.73 0.01
C MET A 436 9.36 4.79 -1.09
N GLY A 437 8.95 5.14 -2.31
CA GLY A 437 9.80 5.02 -3.50
C GLY A 437 11.09 5.85 -3.44
N TRP A 438 11.10 6.93 -2.66
CA TRP A 438 12.26 7.80 -2.46
C TRP A 438 13.36 7.17 -1.57
N LYS A 439 13.01 6.20 -0.71
CA LYS A 439 14.00 5.43 0.08
C LYS A 439 14.72 4.35 -0.75
N GLY A 440 14.39 4.27 -2.05
CA GLY A 440 14.97 3.31 -2.98
C GLY A 440 14.33 1.92 -2.87
N GLY A 441 15.18 0.89 -2.86
CA GLY A 441 14.75 -0.48 -3.08
C GLY A 441 14.39 -0.74 -4.55
N LYS A 442 14.06 -1.99 -4.84
CA LYS A 442 13.62 -2.41 -6.18
C LYS A 442 12.78 -3.67 -6.02
N ALA A 443 11.72 -3.75 -6.82
CA ALA A 443 10.90 -4.96 -6.91
C ALA A 443 11.81 -6.19 -7.11
N PRO A 444 11.74 -7.19 -6.20
CA PRO A 444 12.46 -8.45 -6.38
C PRO A 444 11.99 -9.18 -7.64
N LYS A 445 12.69 -10.25 -8.01
CA LYS A 445 12.16 -11.19 -9.00
C LYS A 445 10.93 -11.91 -8.44
N SER A 446 9.99 -12.23 -9.32
CA SER A 446 8.87 -13.08 -8.97
C SER A 446 9.35 -14.51 -8.63
N PRO A 447 8.57 -15.30 -7.87
CA PRO A 447 8.95 -16.67 -7.55
C PRO A 447 9.29 -17.50 -8.80
N GLU A 448 10.29 -18.38 -8.68
CA GLU A 448 10.81 -19.18 -9.80
C GLU A 448 9.83 -20.29 -10.22
N SER A 449 9.11 -20.86 -9.24
CA SER A 449 8.14 -21.94 -9.43
C SER A 449 7.22 -22.06 -8.23
N GLY A 450 6.12 -22.80 -8.38
CA GLY A 450 5.34 -23.23 -7.23
C GLY A 450 4.22 -24.20 -7.59
N ASN A 451 3.69 -24.84 -6.55
CA ASN A 451 2.68 -25.88 -6.60
C ASN A 451 1.47 -25.50 -5.76
N VAL A 452 0.33 -26.08 -6.11
CA VAL A 452 -0.95 -25.94 -5.40
C VAL A 452 -1.46 -27.34 -5.08
N GLU A 453 -1.78 -27.58 -3.81
CA GLU A 453 -2.27 -28.85 -3.29
C GLU A 453 -3.55 -28.63 -2.48
N LEU A 454 -4.55 -29.49 -2.68
CA LEU A 454 -5.75 -29.50 -1.85
C LEU A 454 -5.46 -30.26 -0.55
N SER A 455 -5.87 -29.69 0.57
CA SER A 455 -5.73 -30.29 1.90
C SER A 455 -7.02 -30.15 2.71
N SER A 456 -7.10 -30.84 3.85
CA SER A 456 -8.22 -30.67 4.79
C SER A 456 -8.29 -29.28 5.42
N GLU A 457 -7.20 -28.51 5.37
CA GLU A 457 -7.11 -27.16 5.95
C GLU A 457 -7.39 -26.05 4.91
N GLY A 458 -7.57 -26.43 3.63
CA GLY A 458 -7.75 -25.50 2.52
C GLY A 458 -6.79 -25.77 1.37
N VAL A 459 -6.50 -24.74 0.57
CA VAL A 459 -5.60 -24.83 -0.57
C VAL A 459 -4.19 -24.43 -0.15
N LYS A 460 -3.26 -25.39 -0.16
CA LYS A 460 -1.87 -25.18 0.20
C LYS A 460 -1.06 -24.80 -1.04
N LEU A 461 -0.35 -23.69 -0.95
CA LEU A 461 0.62 -23.23 -1.94
C LEU A 461 2.03 -23.46 -1.39
N SER A 462 2.94 -23.86 -2.26
CA SER A 462 4.38 -23.88 -1.98
C SER A 462 5.13 -23.30 -3.16
N PHE A 463 6.09 -22.41 -2.94
CA PHE A 463 6.82 -21.76 -4.02
C PHE A 463 8.30 -21.56 -3.67
N LEU A 464 9.14 -21.61 -4.70
CA LEU A 464 10.59 -21.44 -4.63
C LEU A 464 10.95 -20.01 -5.04
N ASP A 465 11.72 -19.34 -4.20
CA ASP A 465 12.25 -18.02 -4.48
C ASP A 465 13.66 -17.88 -3.88
N LYS A 466 14.67 -17.86 -4.77
CA LYS A 466 16.07 -17.72 -4.40
C LYS A 466 16.54 -16.27 -4.36
N ASP A 467 15.70 -15.29 -4.71
CA ASP A 467 16.07 -13.88 -4.68
C ASP A 467 16.24 -13.42 -3.23
N THR A 468 17.46 -13.03 -2.87
CA THR A 468 17.78 -12.61 -1.50
C THR A 468 17.21 -11.24 -1.14
N SER A 469 16.74 -10.46 -2.13
CA SER A 469 16.11 -9.16 -1.89
C SER A 469 14.64 -9.25 -1.45
N THR A 470 14.00 -10.41 -1.64
CA THR A 470 12.62 -10.63 -1.20
C THR A 470 12.53 -10.68 0.33
N ALA A 471 11.70 -9.82 0.92
CA ALA A 471 11.36 -9.83 2.34
C ALA A 471 10.07 -10.62 2.63
N TYR A 472 9.07 -10.54 1.76
CA TYR A 472 7.80 -11.23 1.93
C TYR A 472 7.05 -11.41 0.60
N TYR A 473 5.92 -12.10 0.65
CA TYR A 473 5.09 -12.41 -0.51
C TYR A 473 3.67 -11.89 -0.32
N ALA A 474 3.02 -11.47 -1.40
CA ALA A 474 1.58 -11.29 -1.44
C ALA A 474 0.95 -12.41 -2.28
N VAL A 475 -0.13 -13.00 -1.77
CA VAL A 475 -0.81 -14.13 -2.40
C VAL A 475 -2.20 -13.69 -2.82
N TYR A 476 -2.50 -13.87 -4.10
CA TYR A 476 -3.77 -13.51 -4.72
C TYR A 476 -4.52 -14.76 -5.17
N ARG A 477 -5.83 -14.81 -4.91
CA ARG A 477 -6.75 -15.80 -5.48
C ARG A 477 -7.56 -15.12 -6.58
N VAL A 478 -7.35 -15.52 -7.82
CA VAL A 478 -7.81 -14.82 -9.02
C VAL A 478 -8.82 -15.69 -9.77
N ASP A 479 -9.93 -15.10 -10.18
CA ASP A 479 -10.85 -15.74 -11.13
C ASP A 479 -10.23 -15.71 -12.54
N LYS A 480 -10.14 -16.88 -13.18
CA LYS A 480 -9.54 -17.04 -14.52
C LYS A 480 -10.16 -16.12 -15.58
N SER A 481 -11.44 -15.76 -15.45
CA SER A 481 -12.16 -14.93 -16.41
C SER A 481 -11.94 -13.43 -16.23
N VAL A 482 -11.50 -12.99 -15.04
CA VAL A 482 -11.31 -11.57 -14.71
C VAL A 482 -9.85 -11.17 -14.79
N GLY A 483 -8.95 -12.07 -14.38
CA GLY A 483 -7.52 -11.79 -14.28
C GLY A 483 -7.17 -10.83 -13.12
N LEU A 484 -5.93 -10.39 -13.10
CA LEU A 484 -5.36 -9.55 -12.04
C LEU A 484 -4.35 -8.56 -12.62
N ASP A 485 -4.59 -7.27 -12.40
CA ASP A 485 -3.55 -6.24 -12.48
C ASP A 485 -3.17 -5.82 -11.06
N VAL A 486 -2.00 -6.28 -10.63
CA VAL A 486 -1.44 -5.96 -9.31
C VAL A 486 -1.14 -4.47 -9.14
N ASN A 487 -1.09 -3.66 -10.20
CA ASN A 487 -0.79 -2.23 -10.06
C ASN A 487 -2.03 -1.38 -9.73
N THR A 488 -3.20 -2.00 -9.59
CA THR A 488 -4.46 -1.30 -9.29
C THR A 488 -4.94 -1.61 -7.88
N ASP A 489 -5.70 -0.68 -7.30
CA ASP A 489 -6.36 -0.90 -6.01
C ASP A 489 -7.34 -2.06 -6.03
N GLN A 490 -7.94 -2.35 -7.20
CA GLN A 490 -8.87 -3.46 -7.37
C GLN A 490 -8.22 -4.82 -7.08
N SER A 491 -6.88 -4.93 -7.17
CA SER A 491 -6.17 -6.15 -6.81
C SER A 491 -6.33 -6.55 -5.33
N ALA A 492 -6.66 -5.61 -4.44
CA ALA A 492 -6.91 -5.89 -3.02
C ALA A 492 -8.13 -6.81 -2.82
N ASN A 493 -9.06 -6.86 -3.77
CA ASN A 493 -10.19 -7.79 -3.72
C ASN A 493 -9.77 -9.25 -3.83
N TYR A 494 -8.60 -9.51 -4.42
CA TYR A 494 -8.05 -10.84 -4.66
C TYR A 494 -6.94 -11.21 -3.67
N LEU A 495 -6.43 -10.24 -2.89
CA LEU A 495 -5.37 -10.45 -1.90
C LEU A 495 -5.91 -11.29 -0.74
N VAL A 496 -5.47 -12.55 -0.64
CA VAL A 496 -5.91 -13.48 0.41
C VAL A 496 -4.95 -13.54 1.59
N GLY A 497 -3.69 -13.13 1.41
CA GLY A 497 -2.74 -13.11 2.51
C GLY A 497 -1.35 -12.62 2.11
N THR A 498 -0.50 -12.47 3.12
CA THR A 498 0.93 -12.17 2.96
C THR A 498 1.75 -13.13 3.79
N VAL A 499 2.95 -13.47 3.33
CA VAL A 499 3.84 -14.41 4.01
C VAL A 499 5.25 -13.85 4.10
N ARG A 500 5.80 -13.72 5.31
CA ARG A 500 7.19 -13.32 5.52
C ARG A 500 8.13 -14.42 4.99
N LYS A 501 9.20 -14.02 4.31
CA LYS A 501 10.22 -14.97 3.84
C LYS A 501 11.04 -15.50 5.01
N SER A 502 11.12 -16.81 5.14
CA SER A 502 11.92 -17.51 6.16
C SER A 502 13.01 -18.43 5.58
N GLY A 503 13.03 -18.60 4.26
CA GLY A 503 13.96 -19.46 3.53
C GLY A 503 13.72 -19.37 2.03
N GLN A 504 14.34 -20.26 1.25
CA GLN A 504 14.15 -20.29 -0.21
C GLN A 504 12.79 -20.88 -0.62
N THR A 505 12.19 -21.72 0.23
CA THR A 505 10.86 -22.27 0.01
C THR A 505 9.90 -21.66 1.00
N ALA A 506 8.84 -21.05 0.49
CA ALA A 506 7.75 -20.50 1.28
C ALA A 506 6.46 -21.26 1.01
N SER A 507 5.55 -21.21 1.97
CA SER A 507 4.23 -21.84 1.86
C SER A 507 3.15 -20.94 2.42
N PHE A 508 1.96 -21.02 1.83
CA PHE A 508 0.75 -20.34 2.29
C PHE A 508 -0.41 -21.32 2.24
N THR A 509 -1.38 -21.21 3.15
CA THR A 509 -2.62 -22.00 3.08
C THR A 509 -3.81 -21.04 3.01
N ASP A 510 -4.47 -21.01 1.87
CA ASP A 510 -5.75 -20.32 1.73
C ASP A 510 -6.85 -21.20 2.31
N ARG A 511 -7.41 -20.76 3.44
CA ARG A 511 -8.50 -21.46 4.14
C ARG A 511 -9.88 -21.17 3.56
N GLY A 512 -9.96 -20.41 2.47
CA GLY A 512 -11.21 -20.19 1.74
C GLY A 512 -11.64 -21.42 0.94
N ASN A 513 -12.88 -21.36 0.42
CA ASN A 513 -13.44 -22.45 -0.38
C ASN A 513 -12.66 -22.60 -1.68
N TYR A 514 -12.28 -23.84 -2.01
CA TYR A 514 -11.69 -24.16 -3.29
C TYR A 514 -12.69 -23.95 -4.42
N ASP A 515 -12.24 -23.28 -5.48
CA ASP A 515 -12.98 -23.13 -6.73
C ASP A 515 -12.06 -23.50 -7.90
N LYS A 516 -12.52 -24.44 -8.75
CA LYS A 516 -11.81 -24.89 -9.96
C LYS A 516 -11.59 -23.77 -11.00
N ASN A 517 -12.39 -22.70 -10.93
CA ASN A 517 -12.28 -21.53 -11.79
C ASN A 517 -11.29 -20.49 -11.25
N THR A 518 -10.62 -20.77 -10.12
CA THR A 518 -9.59 -19.88 -9.57
C THR A 518 -8.19 -20.37 -9.88
N VAL A 519 -7.25 -19.42 -9.93
CA VAL A 519 -5.80 -19.64 -9.92
C VAL A 519 -5.17 -18.79 -8.84
N TYR A 520 -3.98 -19.17 -8.41
CA TYR A 520 -3.21 -18.39 -7.45
C TYR A 520 -2.06 -17.67 -8.13
N ALA A 521 -1.90 -16.40 -7.78
CA ALA A 521 -0.77 -15.59 -8.18
C ALA A 521 0.03 -15.18 -6.93
N VAL A 522 1.36 -15.21 -7.02
CA VAL A 522 2.25 -14.79 -5.93
C VAL A 522 3.18 -13.71 -6.45
N THR A 523 3.28 -12.60 -5.71
CA THR A 523 4.30 -11.56 -5.93
C THR A 523 5.32 -11.56 -4.80
N SER A 524 6.56 -11.21 -5.12
CA SER A 524 7.65 -10.99 -4.16
C SER A 524 7.74 -9.50 -3.84
N LEU A 525 8.00 -9.17 -2.56
CA LEU A 525 8.13 -7.79 -2.09
C LEU A 525 9.39 -7.61 -1.26
N ASP A 526 10.09 -6.49 -1.46
CA ASP A 526 11.27 -6.10 -0.65
C ASP A 526 10.86 -5.45 0.69
N ARG A 527 11.85 -5.02 1.49
CA ARG A 527 11.61 -4.34 2.79
C ARG A 527 10.88 -3.00 2.65
N LEU A 528 10.90 -2.39 1.46
CA LEU A 528 10.23 -1.11 1.13
C LEU A 528 8.93 -1.32 0.32
N HIS A 529 8.46 -2.57 0.24
CA HIS A 529 7.20 -2.99 -0.38
C HIS A 529 7.11 -2.82 -1.90
N ASN A 530 8.25 -2.67 -2.59
CA ASN A 530 8.32 -2.74 -4.04
C ASN A 530 7.93 -4.16 -4.48
N GLU A 531 6.97 -4.26 -5.40
CA GLU A 531 6.31 -5.52 -5.72
C GLU A 531 6.69 -6.03 -7.12
N SER A 532 7.04 -7.31 -7.20
CA SER A 532 7.35 -7.98 -8.47
C SER A 532 6.12 -8.12 -9.35
N SER A 533 6.33 -8.43 -10.64
CA SER A 533 5.26 -9.00 -11.47
C SER A 533 4.73 -10.30 -10.83
N PRO A 534 3.45 -10.64 -11.04
CA PRO A 534 2.85 -11.85 -10.47
C PRO A 534 3.41 -13.11 -11.13
N ARG A 535 3.56 -14.17 -10.33
CA ARG A 535 3.79 -15.53 -10.79
C ARG A 535 2.57 -16.39 -10.52
N VAL A 536 1.98 -16.96 -11.56
CA VAL A 536 0.94 -17.99 -11.40
C VAL A 536 1.56 -19.28 -10.85
N VAL A 537 0.88 -19.88 -9.86
CA VAL A 537 1.32 -21.09 -9.16
C VAL A 537 0.50 -22.30 -9.62
N GLY A 538 1.17 -23.43 -9.85
CA GLY A 538 0.55 -24.70 -10.26
C GLY A 538 1.04 -25.19 -11.63
N ALA A 539 1.41 -26.48 -11.71
CA ALA A 539 2.05 -27.07 -12.88
C ALA A 539 1.17 -27.15 -14.15
N ASN A 540 -0.16 -27.05 -14.00
CA ASN A 540 -1.11 -27.17 -15.11
C ASN A 540 -1.64 -25.82 -15.61
N ASN A 541 -0.97 -24.72 -15.28
CA ASN A 541 -1.30 -23.38 -15.74
C ASN A 541 -0.06 -22.69 -16.33
N SER A 542 -0.28 -21.72 -17.21
CA SER A 542 0.75 -20.77 -17.64
C SER A 542 1.34 -20.05 -16.43
N LYS A 543 2.64 -19.72 -16.50
CA LYS A 543 3.31 -18.92 -15.47
C LYS A 543 2.85 -17.46 -15.45
N TYR A 544 2.35 -16.97 -16.59
CA TYR A 544 2.14 -15.54 -16.88
C TYR A 544 0.67 -15.18 -17.07
N PHE A 545 -0.16 -16.14 -17.50
CA PHE A 545 -1.55 -15.91 -17.86
C PHE A 545 -2.52 -16.75 -17.04
N TYR A 546 -3.48 -16.09 -16.41
CA TYR A 546 -4.42 -16.72 -15.48
C TYR A 546 -5.40 -17.67 -16.18
N ASP A 547 -5.70 -17.45 -17.46
CA ASP A 547 -6.69 -18.19 -18.25
C ASP A 547 -6.10 -19.25 -19.19
N VAL A 548 -4.79 -19.50 -19.12
CA VAL A 548 -4.11 -20.55 -19.90
C VAL A 548 -3.79 -21.72 -18.97
N GLY A 549 -4.48 -22.85 -19.17
CA GLY A 549 -4.45 -23.97 -18.24
C GLY A 549 -5.53 -25.01 -18.55
N ALA A 550 -6.44 -25.28 -17.61
CA ALA A 550 -7.53 -26.23 -17.81
C ALA A 550 -8.39 -25.90 -19.07
N GLY A 551 -8.33 -26.75 -20.10
CA GLY A 551 -8.97 -26.54 -21.41
C GLY A 551 -8.03 -26.06 -22.52
N SER A 552 -6.86 -25.52 -22.17
CA SER A 552 -5.81 -25.04 -23.08
C SER A 552 -4.41 -25.53 -22.68
N GLY A 553 -4.32 -26.60 -21.89
CA GLY A 553 -3.07 -27.08 -21.29
C GLY A 553 -2.02 -27.48 -22.32
N TRP A 554 -2.47 -27.93 -23.49
CA TRP A 554 -1.62 -28.24 -24.64
C TRP A 554 -0.86 -27.01 -25.16
N ALA A 555 -1.39 -25.80 -24.97
CA ALA A 555 -0.79 -24.56 -25.47
C ALA A 555 0.14 -23.89 -24.45
N ILE A 556 0.26 -24.37 -23.22
CA ILE A 556 1.03 -23.70 -22.15
C ILE A 556 2.47 -23.44 -22.58
N ALA A 557 3.18 -24.48 -23.05
CA ALA A 557 4.58 -24.35 -23.45
C ALA A 557 4.75 -23.34 -24.59
N ALA A 558 3.83 -23.33 -25.55
CA ALA A 558 3.84 -22.40 -26.67
C ALA A 558 3.60 -20.95 -26.21
N VAL A 559 2.55 -20.73 -25.42
CA VAL A 559 2.19 -19.39 -24.93
C VAL A 559 3.29 -18.83 -24.03
N ASP A 560 3.78 -19.60 -23.05
CA ASP A 560 4.83 -19.15 -22.13
C ASP A 560 6.14 -18.92 -22.88
N GLY A 561 6.53 -19.83 -23.77
CA GLY A 561 7.77 -19.71 -24.53
C GLY A 561 7.79 -18.54 -25.51
N LEU A 562 6.63 -18.19 -26.10
CA LEU A 562 6.48 -17.00 -26.94
C LEU A 562 6.42 -15.72 -26.11
N TYR A 563 5.83 -15.75 -24.91
CA TYR A 563 5.83 -14.61 -23.99
C TYR A 563 7.25 -14.28 -23.51
N GLU A 564 8.03 -15.31 -23.14
CA GLU A 564 9.44 -15.20 -22.74
C GLU A 564 10.33 -14.64 -23.88
N ARG A 565 9.90 -14.76 -25.14
CA ARG A 565 10.56 -14.19 -26.34
C ARG A 565 9.97 -12.84 -26.79
N GLU A 566 9.07 -12.25 -26.00
CA GLU A 566 8.35 -11.00 -26.31
C GLU A 566 7.50 -11.03 -27.59
N VAL A 567 7.20 -12.22 -28.13
CA VAL A 567 6.41 -12.40 -29.36
C VAL A 567 4.92 -12.16 -29.11
N VAL A 568 4.40 -12.67 -28.00
CA VAL A 568 3.00 -12.49 -27.61
C VAL A 568 2.90 -11.62 -26.37
N LYS A 569 1.98 -10.66 -26.43
CA LYS A 569 1.53 -9.89 -25.27
C LYS A 569 0.05 -10.24 -25.08
N GLY A 570 -0.35 -10.57 -23.85
CA GLY A 570 -1.73 -10.90 -23.52
C GLY A 570 -2.70 -9.75 -23.81
N ILE A 571 -3.97 -9.91 -23.42
CA ILE A 571 -5.01 -8.90 -23.65
C ILE A 571 -5.18 -7.92 -22.47
N GLY A 572 -4.25 -7.91 -21.51
CA GLY A 572 -4.32 -7.13 -20.26
C GLY A 572 -4.71 -7.98 -19.05
N ASN A 573 -4.51 -7.44 -17.84
CA ASN A 573 -4.83 -8.10 -16.56
C ASN A 573 -4.28 -9.53 -16.40
N GLY A 574 -3.15 -9.84 -17.04
CA GLY A 574 -2.59 -11.20 -17.07
C GLY A 574 -3.52 -12.23 -17.74
N LEU A 575 -4.35 -11.81 -18.70
CA LEU A 575 -5.16 -12.70 -19.53
C LEU A 575 -4.55 -12.86 -20.92
N PHE A 576 -4.69 -14.05 -21.50
CA PHE A 576 -4.25 -14.37 -22.85
C PHE A 576 -5.41 -14.53 -23.84
N ALA A 577 -6.59 -14.93 -23.37
CA ALA A 577 -7.77 -15.30 -24.15
C ALA A 577 -7.48 -16.42 -25.18
N PRO A 578 -7.09 -17.64 -24.74
CA PRO A 578 -6.61 -18.70 -25.63
C PRO A 578 -7.62 -19.13 -26.70
N GLY A 579 -8.93 -19.06 -26.41
CA GLY A 579 -10.00 -19.44 -27.34
C GLY A 579 -10.47 -18.33 -28.28
N SER A 580 -10.02 -17.08 -28.10
CA SER A 580 -10.42 -15.97 -28.97
C SER A 580 -9.72 -16.05 -30.32
N SER A 581 -10.41 -15.65 -31.39
CA SER A 581 -9.83 -15.59 -32.74
C SER A 581 -8.73 -14.51 -32.81
N VAL A 582 -7.63 -14.81 -33.51
CA VAL A 582 -6.55 -13.85 -33.74
C VAL A 582 -6.94 -12.86 -34.83
N ARG A 583 -6.65 -11.56 -34.64
CA ARG A 583 -6.79 -10.56 -35.70
C ARG A 583 -5.66 -10.69 -36.71
N ARG A 584 -5.92 -10.38 -37.98
CA ARG A 584 -4.92 -10.46 -39.05
C ARG A 584 -3.68 -9.61 -38.76
N ALA A 585 -3.86 -8.39 -38.22
CA ALA A 585 -2.74 -7.53 -37.84
C ALA A 585 -1.92 -8.10 -36.68
N ASP A 586 -2.59 -8.60 -35.63
CA ASP A 586 -1.92 -9.20 -34.47
C ASP A 586 -1.07 -10.40 -34.89
N PHE A 587 -1.60 -11.26 -35.78
CA PHE A 587 -0.84 -12.40 -36.28
C PHE A 587 0.38 -11.97 -37.10
N LEU A 588 0.25 -10.92 -37.94
CA LEU A 588 1.40 -10.39 -38.68
C LEU A 588 2.50 -9.88 -37.74
N ILE A 589 2.12 -9.13 -36.70
CA ILE A 589 3.06 -8.64 -35.68
C ILE A 589 3.74 -9.81 -34.97
N MET A 590 2.98 -10.85 -34.58
CA MET A 590 3.54 -12.06 -33.98
C MET A 590 4.60 -12.70 -34.89
N VAL A 591 4.32 -12.82 -36.20
CA VAL A 591 5.27 -13.38 -37.17
C VAL A 591 6.52 -12.52 -37.28
N MET A 592 6.37 -11.21 -37.48
CA MET A 592 7.52 -10.31 -37.64
C MET A 592 8.41 -10.28 -36.38
N ASN A 593 7.81 -10.21 -35.19
CA ASN A 593 8.54 -10.23 -33.92
C ASN A 593 9.25 -11.57 -33.69
N SER A 594 8.61 -12.70 -34.05
CA SER A 594 9.20 -14.04 -33.87
C SER A 594 10.50 -14.24 -34.63
N TYR A 595 10.62 -13.64 -35.82
CA TYR A 595 11.77 -13.83 -36.70
C TYR A 595 12.67 -12.58 -36.77
N GLY A 596 12.47 -11.61 -35.87
CA GLY A 596 13.27 -10.39 -35.82
C GLY A 596 13.24 -9.58 -37.11
N ILE A 597 12.11 -9.58 -37.82
CA ILE A 597 11.93 -8.80 -39.05
C ILE A 597 11.79 -7.33 -38.63
N GLU A 598 12.81 -6.52 -38.91
CA GLU A 598 12.86 -5.11 -38.55
C GLU A 598 11.71 -4.32 -39.20
N VAL A 599 11.08 -3.44 -38.40
CA VAL A 599 9.99 -2.59 -38.84
C VAL A 599 10.56 -1.27 -39.35
N GLU A 600 10.25 -0.92 -40.59
CA GLU A 600 10.60 0.39 -41.16
C GLU A 600 9.51 1.41 -40.85
N GLU A 601 9.88 2.47 -40.13
CA GLU A 601 8.95 3.54 -39.75
C GLU A 601 8.68 4.53 -40.90
N ASN A 602 7.48 5.12 -40.92
CA ASN A 602 7.09 6.22 -41.82
C ASN A 602 7.06 5.85 -43.31
N LEU A 603 6.83 4.57 -43.63
CA LEU A 603 6.60 4.14 -45.00
C LEU A 603 5.27 4.70 -45.54
N THR A 604 5.32 5.31 -46.73
CA THR A 604 4.15 5.96 -47.36
C THR A 604 3.30 5.01 -48.19
N ASP A 605 3.85 3.88 -48.65
CA ASP A 605 3.09 2.86 -49.39
C ASP A 605 2.48 1.83 -48.42
N ASN A 606 1.15 1.85 -48.28
CA ASN A 606 0.43 0.96 -47.36
C ASN A 606 -0.93 0.51 -47.95
N PHE A 607 -1.67 -0.30 -47.20
CA PHE A 607 -3.06 -0.64 -47.53
C PHE A 607 -4.00 0.52 -47.17
N SER A 608 -5.10 0.64 -47.91
CA SER A 608 -6.09 1.71 -47.73
C SER A 608 -6.79 1.69 -46.37
N ASP A 609 -6.78 0.54 -45.68
CA ASP A 609 -7.35 0.32 -44.36
C ASP A 609 -6.29 0.15 -43.25
N ALA A 610 -5.04 0.54 -43.51
CA ALA A 610 -3.95 0.43 -42.54
C ALA A 610 -4.07 1.40 -41.34
N GLY A 611 -4.88 2.46 -41.47
CA GLY A 611 -5.10 3.44 -40.39
C GLY A 611 -3.82 4.14 -39.92
N SER A 612 -3.85 4.70 -38.71
CA SER A 612 -2.71 5.28 -37.99
C SER A 612 -2.71 4.75 -36.56
N THR A 613 -2.10 3.58 -36.37
CA THR A 613 -2.17 2.79 -35.14
C THR A 613 -0.94 1.86 -35.03
N TYR A 614 -0.85 1.08 -33.96
CA TYR A 614 0.32 0.27 -33.60
C TYR A 614 0.78 -0.74 -34.67
N TYR A 615 -0.10 -1.16 -35.59
CA TYR A 615 0.23 -2.09 -36.67
C TYR A 615 0.56 -1.40 -38.01
N THR A 616 0.44 -0.07 -38.11
CA THR A 616 0.54 0.64 -39.40
C THR A 616 1.89 0.43 -40.08
N ASP A 617 3.00 0.60 -39.36
CA ASP A 617 4.35 0.39 -39.92
C ASP A 617 4.67 -1.08 -40.18
N TYR A 618 4.14 -1.99 -39.35
CA TYR A 618 4.23 -3.43 -39.60
C TYR A 618 3.57 -3.81 -40.93
N LEU A 619 2.39 -3.27 -41.23
CA LEU A 619 1.69 -3.51 -42.49
C LEU A 619 2.47 -2.98 -43.69
N ALA A 620 2.99 -1.76 -43.60
CA ALA A 620 3.76 -1.15 -44.69
C ALA A 620 5.03 -1.95 -44.98
N THR A 621 5.75 -2.32 -43.92
CA THR A 621 6.96 -3.15 -44.01
C THR A 621 6.63 -4.51 -44.62
N ALA A 622 5.61 -5.20 -44.10
CA ALA A 622 5.19 -6.50 -44.62
C ALA A 622 4.73 -6.44 -46.09
N LYS A 623 4.08 -5.35 -46.51
CA LYS A 623 3.71 -5.10 -47.90
C LYS A 623 4.94 -4.94 -48.77
N LYS A 624 5.90 -4.11 -48.34
CA LYS A 624 7.18 -3.85 -49.04
C LYS A 624 7.99 -5.13 -49.25
N HIS A 625 8.05 -6.00 -48.24
CA HIS A 625 8.79 -7.28 -48.30
C HIS A 625 7.99 -8.42 -48.96
N GLY A 626 6.75 -8.16 -49.42
CA GLY A 626 5.91 -9.17 -50.05
C GLY A 626 5.40 -10.26 -49.10
N ILE A 627 5.48 -10.03 -47.79
CA ILE A 627 4.96 -10.92 -46.75
C ILE A 627 3.42 -10.96 -46.83
N VAL A 628 2.80 -9.80 -47.10
CA VAL A 628 1.34 -9.67 -47.24
C VAL A 628 0.97 -9.04 -48.58
N GLN A 629 -0.15 -9.48 -49.16
CA GLN A 629 -0.69 -8.96 -50.43
C GLN A 629 -2.10 -8.36 -50.29
N GLY A 630 -2.66 -8.39 -49.07
CA GLY A 630 -4.02 -7.93 -48.81
C GLY A 630 -5.10 -8.96 -49.12
N VAL A 631 -6.36 -8.52 -49.08
CA VAL A 631 -7.57 -9.34 -49.32
C VAL A 631 -8.31 -8.92 -50.61
N GLY A 632 -7.70 -8.06 -51.43
CA GLY A 632 -8.33 -7.41 -52.59
C GLY A 632 -8.59 -5.92 -52.35
N ASP A 633 -8.90 -5.18 -53.42
CA ASP A 633 -9.27 -3.75 -53.41
C ASP A 633 -8.30 -2.82 -52.63
N GLY A 634 -7.02 -3.19 -52.55
CA GLY A 634 -6.01 -2.44 -51.80
C GLY A 634 -6.23 -2.45 -50.28
N LYS A 635 -6.91 -3.47 -49.73
CA LYS A 635 -7.18 -3.64 -48.30
C LYS A 635 -6.44 -4.83 -47.70
N PHE A 636 -6.17 -4.79 -46.40
CA PHE A 636 -5.59 -5.90 -45.63
C PHE A 636 -6.58 -6.56 -44.65
N ASN A 637 -7.59 -5.83 -44.21
CA ASN A 637 -8.53 -6.19 -43.14
C ASN A 637 -7.85 -6.45 -41.78
N PRO A 638 -7.10 -5.47 -41.22
CA PRO A 638 -6.25 -5.70 -40.03
C PRO A 638 -7.01 -6.16 -38.79
N GLU A 639 -8.23 -5.65 -38.59
CA GLU A 639 -9.08 -5.93 -37.43
C GLU A 639 -9.91 -7.23 -37.58
N GLY A 640 -9.99 -7.78 -38.80
CA GLY A 640 -10.71 -9.02 -39.07
C GLY A 640 -10.00 -10.25 -38.51
N SER A 641 -10.76 -11.29 -38.17
CA SER A 641 -10.18 -12.57 -37.79
C SER A 641 -9.43 -13.20 -38.95
N ILE A 642 -8.25 -13.79 -38.67
CA ILE A 642 -7.45 -14.48 -39.68
C ILE A 642 -7.93 -15.92 -39.90
N SER A 643 -8.12 -16.31 -41.16
CA SER A 643 -8.40 -17.71 -41.53
C SER A 643 -7.14 -18.57 -41.36
N ARG A 644 -7.29 -19.88 -41.17
CA ARG A 644 -6.17 -20.81 -41.06
C ARG A 644 -5.28 -20.76 -42.30
N GLN A 645 -5.85 -20.78 -43.50
CA GLN A 645 -5.06 -20.72 -44.72
C GLN A 645 -4.27 -19.40 -44.88
N ASP A 646 -4.86 -18.27 -44.48
CA ASP A 646 -4.16 -16.99 -44.55
C ASP A 646 -3.02 -16.89 -43.54
N MET A 647 -3.21 -17.46 -42.35
CA MET A 647 -2.17 -17.57 -41.32
C MET A 647 -0.93 -18.27 -41.89
N PHE A 648 -1.12 -19.42 -42.55
CA PHE A 648 -0.02 -20.15 -43.17
C PHE A 648 0.58 -19.42 -44.37
N VAL A 649 -0.21 -18.70 -45.17
CA VAL A 649 0.32 -17.90 -46.28
C VAL A 649 1.25 -16.78 -45.79
N ILE A 650 0.84 -16.04 -44.75
CA ILE A 650 1.67 -14.98 -44.14
C ILE A 650 2.97 -15.58 -43.61
N LEU A 651 2.86 -16.69 -42.87
CA LEU A 651 4.01 -17.36 -42.26
C LEU A 651 4.98 -17.92 -43.30
N HIS A 652 4.47 -18.59 -44.34
CA HIS A 652 5.26 -19.09 -45.45
C HIS A 652 6.02 -17.95 -46.15
N ARG A 653 5.35 -16.83 -46.44
CA ARG A 653 5.99 -15.70 -47.12
C ARG A 653 7.04 -15.02 -46.25
N ALA A 654 6.80 -14.87 -44.96
CA ALA A 654 7.77 -14.34 -44.01
C ALA A 654 9.03 -15.23 -43.95
N LEU A 655 8.84 -16.54 -43.75
CA LEU A 655 9.95 -17.51 -43.73
C LEU A 655 10.71 -17.54 -45.05
N LYS A 656 10.00 -17.46 -46.18
CA LYS A 656 10.59 -17.37 -47.51
C LYS A 656 11.41 -16.09 -47.68
N SER A 657 10.93 -14.95 -47.18
CA SER A 657 11.64 -13.67 -47.29
C SER A 657 12.96 -13.62 -46.51
N ILE A 658 13.07 -14.44 -45.45
CA ILE A 658 14.29 -14.54 -44.63
C ILE A 658 15.10 -15.81 -44.92
N GLY A 659 14.68 -16.64 -45.89
CA GLY A 659 15.38 -17.87 -46.26
C GLY A 659 15.31 -18.99 -45.22
N GLN A 660 14.29 -19.01 -44.36
CA GLN A 660 14.12 -19.97 -43.26
C GLN A 660 12.90 -20.89 -43.46
N LEU A 661 12.53 -21.22 -44.70
CA LEU A 661 11.49 -22.22 -44.91
C LEU A 661 11.92 -23.58 -44.34
N PRO A 662 11.04 -24.28 -43.59
CA PRO A 662 11.36 -25.61 -43.07
C PRO A 662 11.65 -26.57 -44.22
N THR A 663 12.66 -27.42 -44.04
CA THR A 663 13.02 -28.43 -45.05
C THR A 663 12.17 -29.68 -44.85
N ALA A 664 11.61 -30.20 -45.94
CA ALA A 664 10.79 -31.41 -45.90
C ALA A 664 11.67 -32.64 -45.64
N GLY A 665 11.41 -33.35 -44.52
CA GLY A 665 11.85 -34.74 -44.31
C GLY A 665 10.91 -35.73 -45.00
N GLU A 666 10.96 -37.02 -44.63
CA GLU A 666 9.88 -37.94 -45.04
C GLU A 666 8.56 -37.49 -44.37
N PRO A 667 7.51 -37.21 -45.16
CA PRO A 667 6.29 -36.62 -44.62
C PRO A 667 5.52 -37.64 -43.78
N VAL A 668 5.23 -37.28 -42.52
CA VAL A 668 4.38 -38.09 -41.62
C VAL A 668 2.94 -38.17 -42.14
N ARG A 669 2.48 -37.11 -42.81
CA ARG A 669 1.20 -37.03 -43.54
C ARG A 669 1.36 -36.19 -44.80
N LYS A 670 0.53 -36.45 -45.78
CA LYS A 670 0.44 -35.67 -47.02
C LYS A 670 -0.82 -34.83 -47.04
N LEU A 671 -0.84 -33.78 -47.86
CA LEU A 671 -2.01 -32.91 -48.00
C LEU A 671 -3.23 -33.69 -48.52
N GLU A 672 -3.00 -34.75 -49.30
CA GLU A 672 -4.03 -35.63 -49.84
C GLU A 672 -4.77 -36.45 -48.78
N ASP A 673 -4.21 -36.58 -47.57
CA ASP A 673 -4.79 -37.35 -46.49
C ASP A 673 -5.96 -36.60 -45.78
N TYR A 674 -6.18 -35.31 -46.11
CA TYR A 674 -7.19 -34.48 -45.47
C TYR A 674 -8.46 -34.34 -46.32
N ALA A 675 -9.62 -34.56 -45.69
CA ALA A 675 -10.91 -34.62 -46.38
C ALA A 675 -11.36 -33.27 -46.95
N ASP A 676 -10.95 -32.17 -46.32
CA ASP A 676 -11.30 -30.79 -46.67
C ASP A 676 -10.23 -30.07 -47.50
N ARG A 677 -9.25 -30.81 -48.07
CA ARG A 677 -8.21 -30.20 -48.94
C ARG A 677 -8.79 -29.39 -50.10
N GLY A 678 -10.00 -29.73 -50.56
CA GLY A 678 -10.70 -29.03 -51.64
C GLY A 678 -11.21 -27.64 -51.27
N GLU A 679 -11.23 -27.30 -49.99
CA GLU A 679 -11.60 -25.97 -49.48
C GLU A 679 -10.41 -25.00 -49.46
N ILE A 680 -9.19 -25.48 -49.69
CA ILE A 680 -7.98 -24.66 -49.71
C ILE A 680 -7.98 -23.81 -50.98
N ALA A 681 -7.87 -22.49 -50.82
CA ALA A 681 -7.76 -21.59 -51.96
C ALA A 681 -6.41 -21.78 -52.68
N ASP A 682 -6.39 -21.59 -54.01
CA ASP A 682 -5.19 -21.81 -54.84
C ASP A 682 -3.96 -21.05 -54.33
N TYR A 683 -4.13 -19.82 -53.84
CA TYR A 683 -3.04 -19.00 -53.31
C TYR A 683 -2.42 -19.54 -52.02
N ALA A 684 -3.13 -20.41 -51.30
CA ALA A 684 -2.69 -20.99 -50.04
C ALA A 684 -2.14 -22.41 -50.18
N LEU A 685 -2.31 -23.05 -51.34
CA LEU A 685 -1.97 -24.46 -51.56
C LEU A 685 -0.49 -24.77 -51.29
N GLU A 686 0.42 -23.92 -51.78
CA GLU A 686 1.87 -24.08 -51.56
C GLU A 686 2.22 -24.05 -50.06
N ALA A 687 1.71 -23.03 -49.35
CA ALA A 687 1.97 -22.85 -47.93
C ALA A 687 1.39 -24.00 -47.09
N MET A 688 0.12 -24.36 -47.34
CA MET A 688 -0.56 -25.46 -46.65
C MET A 688 0.17 -26.78 -46.85
N LYS A 689 0.58 -27.08 -48.10
CA LYS A 689 1.32 -28.30 -48.42
C LYS A 689 2.63 -28.37 -47.65
N LEU A 690 3.43 -27.29 -47.68
CA LEU A 690 4.72 -27.26 -46.99
C LEU A 690 4.56 -27.55 -45.49
N PHE A 691 3.64 -26.86 -44.81
CA PHE A 691 3.49 -27.03 -43.36
C PHE A 691 2.86 -28.35 -42.95
N VAL A 692 2.06 -28.98 -43.81
CA VAL A 692 1.58 -30.35 -43.60
C VAL A 692 2.72 -31.36 -43.74
N GLU A 693 3.48 -31.29 -44.83
CA GLU A 693 4.53 -32.27 -45.14
C GLU A 693 5.73 -32.16 -44.20
N THR A 694 5.98 -30.97 -43.62
CA THR A 694 7.01 -30.75 -42.60
C THR A 694 6.55 -31.09 -41.18
N GLY A 695 5.29 -31.51 -40.99
CA GLY A 695 4.75 -31.89 -39.67
C GLY A 695 4.38 -30.72 -38.76
N VAL A 696 4.60 -29.48 -39.21
CA VAL A 696 4.21 -28.25 -38.50
C VAL A 696 2.70 -28.19 -38.29
N VAL A 697 1.92 -28.74 -39.23
CA VAL A 697 0.45 -28.82 -39.19
C VAL A 697 -0.02 -30.26 -39.29
N GLN A 698 -0.71 -30.72 -38.25
CA GLN A 698 -1.26 -32.08 -38.18
C GLN A 698 -2.78 -32.15 -38.42
N GLY A 699 -3.45 -30.99 -38.44
CA GLY A 699 -4.92 -30.90 -38.50
C GLY A 699 -5.63 -31.48 -37.27
N ASP A 700 -6.96 -31.54 -37.33
CA ASP A 700 -7.82 -32.09 -36.27
C ASP A 700 -8.82 -33.08 -36.87
N GLY A 701 -8.79 -34.34 -36.41
CA GLY A 701 -9.72 -35.38 -36.87
C GLY A 701 -9.67 -35.68 -38.38
N GLY A 702 -8.55 -35.41 -39.07
CA GLY A 702 -8.43 -35.57 -40.53
C GLY A 702 -8.85 -34.35 -41.36
N TYR A 703 -9.03 -33.19 -40.70
CA TYR A 703 -9.42 -31.92 -41.34
C TYR A 703 -8.37 -30.82 -41.07
N LEU A 704 -8.16 -29.93 -42.03
CA LEU A 704 -7.28 -28.75 -41.93
C LEU A 704 -8.05 -27.47 -41.57
N ARG A 705 -9.35 -27.45 -41.86
CA ARG A 705 -10.32 -26.36 -41.67
C ARG A 705 -9.83 -25.02 -42.24
N PRO A 706 -9.41 -24.96 -43.52
CA PRO A 706 -8.66 -23.82 -44.07
C PRO A 706 -9.38 -22.48 -43.96
N LEU A 707 -10.73 -22.49 -44.01
CA LEU A 707 -11.56 -21.29 -43.96
C LEU A 707 -11.93 -20.85 -42.54
N ASN A 708 -11.73 -21.70 -41.52
CA ASN A 708 -12.04 -21.35 -40.14
C ASN A 708 -11.04 -20.34 -39.59
N SER A 709 -11.46 -19.53 -38.61
CA SER A 709 -10.54 -18.66 -37.88
C SER A 709 -9.65 -19.47 -36.94
N SER A 710 -8.39 -19.06 -36.80
CA SER A 710 -7.49 -19.63 -35.79
C SER A 710 -7.66 -18.93 -34.45
N SER A 711 -7.72 -19.71 -33.37
CA SER A 711 -7.65 -19.18 -32.01
C SER A 711 -6.22 -18.73 -31.65
N ARG A 712 -6.10 -17.88 -30.63
CA ARG A 712 -4.80 -17.38 -30.11
C ARG A 712 -3.91 -18.52 -29.63
N ALA A 713 -4.48 -19.55 -29.01
CA ALA A 713 -3.73 -20.74 -28.60
C ALA A 713 -3.19 -21.53 -29.81
N GLU A 714 -4.03 -21.75 -30.84
CA GLU A 714 -3.61 -22.48 -32.04
C GLU A 714 -2.52 -21.73 -32.81
N ALA A 715 -2.68 -20.42 -33.00
CA ALA A 715 -1.69 -19.60 -33.68
C ALA A 715 -0.35 -19.61 -32.92
N SER A 716 -0.39 -19.53 -31.58
CA SER A 716 0.81 -19.61 -30.74
C SER A 716 1.50 -20.97 -30.86
N GLN A 717 0.73 -22.07 -30.89
CA GLN A 717 1.30 -23.41 -31.05
C GLN A 717 1.99 -23.58 -32.40
N VAL A 718 1.39 -23.11 -33.49
CA VAL A 718 2.01 -23.16 -34.82
C VAL A 718 3.32 -22.38 -34.83
N MET A 719 3.32 -21.17 -34.29
CA MET A 719 4.53 -20.35 -34.20
C MET A 719 5.62 -21.00 -33.34
N TYR A 720 5.25 -21.57 -32.20
CA TYR A 720 6.18 -22.21 -31.27
C TYR A 720 6.84 -23.46 -31.86
N ASN A 721 6.09 -24.28 -32.60
CA ASN A 721 6.65 -25.46 -33.28
C ASN A 721 7.77 -25.04 -34.25
N LEU A 722 7.55 -23.99 -35.04
CA LEU A 722 8.52 -23.52 -36.02
C LEU A 722 9.77 -22.90 -35.39
N ILE A 723 9.62 -22.16 -34.28
CA ILE A 723 10.76 -21.53 -33.60
C ILE A 723 11.58 -22.56 -32.82
N SER A 724 10.97 -23.66 -32.37
CA SER A 724 11.65 -24.69 -31.59
C SER A 724 12.42 -25.70 -32.46
N ASP A 725 12.14 -25.73 -33.77
CA ASP A 725 12.84 -26.56 -34.77
C ASP A 725 14.03 -25.83 -35.45
N ILE A 726 14.32 -24.60 -35.04
CA ILE A 726 15.50 -23.80 -35.42
C ILE A 726 16.46 -23.76 -34.23
#